data_AF-A0AAV0UFZ8-F1
#
_entry.id   AF-A0AAV0UFZ8-F1
#
_cell.length_a   1.000
_cell.length_b   1.000
_cell.length_c   1.000
_cell.angle_alpha   90.00
_cell.angle_beta   90.00
_cell.angle_gamma   90.00
#
_symmetry.space_group_name_H-M   'P 1'
#
loop_
_entity.id
_entity.type
_entity.pdbx_description
1 polymer ?
#
loop_
_entity_poly.entity_id
_entity_poly.type
_entity_poly.pdbx_seq_one_letter_code
_entity_poly.pdbx_strand_id
1 'polypeptide(L)'
;MVIYLQILSVQSIETTPSLLLSTETCRFLFNVGDGIQRLCMEHHVRLAKLQHVFLTELQSHTLGGLPGMVLTVSDTGKVGLHVHGPVGTKKYLQATRHFFYRPKFQLEASEVLLIDAKEEEEEEEEKEKMMKSCYEDDEVVVFAIAIAKPRAGTKRKLDDSLSSIHETDNHMSVSYMVETRTQRGKFLVDQAVAFGVPKGKLFGQLHQGKDVTLPDGRVVKSSDCVLPSMPAAACMIVSCPTTAHVEALIGSNGFDRYREREGNRAHVQVEVVFHLGGGEVLRHPKYAEWTRSFGNQARHVVLGHDACAQKTVYRASAMLQAQMHTVFPSAFSSNEQHELRDASVPFSRAVPDATSLQLTATSSEEQEGSNPATSNVVLGEGMLKFVLAPQARRGFDTSSCWPRLDFDMIRESVASSVEIVTKTLTKSEANNLDDDLIDGRITFLGTGCAIPSKYRNVTGMYLELPVDKNDDMDSAWAGLMLDCGEGSLGQMYRYAGGDKKRLQELVDRLKCVWISHNHADHHLGLLRLFSHRTDGVNMEPLLVIGPTALRFWLDEYAALDPMVRGKFSFVENYSFDENDSRFTEVETHAEAARVRAWLRETLHISQLECVPVKHALESYAAVVTFVDGAKLAFSGDCRPSDELAEKAMNAFLMVHEATFEDDLSKEAKDKAHCTMAEAIGVGRRAKARHLVLTHFSQRYPKMAVLSTSCDESDVDQTPMEVLTAIDMLSLRFRELRQPHLMEVCTQLMTLDDEEAGDIDAQL
;
A
#
# COMPACT_ATOMS: atom_id res chain seq x y z
N MET A 1 10.56 -29.30 4.47
CA MET A 1 9.39 -28.41 4.37
C MET A 1 9.42 -27.36 5.46
N VAL A 2 9.71 -26.12 5.08
CA VAL A 2 9.57 -24.95 5.96
C VAL A 2 8.36 -24.16 5.47
N ILE A 3 7.38 -23.97 6.35
CA ILE A 3 6.18 -23.17 6.09
C ILE A 3 6.09 -22.12 7.17
N TYR A 4 5.99 -20.86 6.77
CA TYR A 4 5.83 -19.75 7.70
C TYR A 4 4.92 -18.69 7.11
N LEU A 5 4.25 -17.95 8.00
CA LEU A 5 3.56 -16.72 7.65
C LEU A 5 4.39 -15.54 8.14
N GLN A 6 4.54 -14.55 7.29
CA GLN A 6 5.20 -13.28 7.61
C GLN A 6 4.16 -12.17 7.56
N ILE A 7 4.05 -11.39 8.63
CA ILE A 7 3.25 -10.18 8.65
C ILE A 7 4.03 -9.14 7.84
N LEU A 8 3.54 -8.76 6.67
CA LEU A 8 4.19 -7.71 5.89
C LEU A 8 3.95 -6.34 6.53
N SER A 9 2.71 -6.11 6.93
CA SER A 9 2.24 -4.86 7.50
C SER A 9 1.09 -5.09 8.46
N VAL A 10 0.88 -4.13 9.35
CA VAL A 10 -0.26 -4.05 10.27
C VAL A 10 -1.16 -2.86 9.88
N GLN A 11 -2.31 -2.73 10.52
CA GLN A 11 -3.20 -1.60 10.30
C GLN A 11 -2.53 -0.30 10.71
N SER A 12 -2.31 0.59 9.74
CA SER A 12 -1.85 1.96 9.91
C SER A 12 -2.55 2.88 8.90
N ILE A 13 -2.20 4.17 8.88
CA ILE A 13 -2.65 5.06 7.80
C ILE A 13 -1.89 4.75 6.50
N GLU A 14 -0.58 4.47 6.59
CA GLU A 14 0.30 4.24 5.44
C GLU A 14 0.07 2.86 4.81
N THR A 15 -0.29 1.86 5.62
CA THR A 15 -0.40 0.45 5.23
C THR A 15 -1.60 -0.22 5.90
N THR A 16 -2.04 -1.33 5.34
CA THR A 16 -3.09 -2.17 5.93
C THR A 16 -2.55 -3.57 6.22
N PRO A 17 -3.22 -4.38 7.05
CA PRO A 17 -2.79 -5.74 7.34
C PRO A 17 -2.61 -6.55 6.06
N SER A 18 -1.40 -7.07 5.86
CA SER A 18 -1.09 -7.97 4.75
C SER A 18 -0.15 -9.06 5.24
N LEU A 19 -0.39 -10.30 4.82
CA LEU A 19 0.41 -11.45 5.23
C LEU A 19 0.95 -12.21 4.03
N LEU A 20 2.18 -12.69 4.14
CA LEU A 20 2.82 -13.55 3.16
C LEU A 20 3.01 -14.95 3.75
N LEU A 21 2.26 -15.92 3.25
CA LEU A 21 2.55 -17.33 3.48
C LEU A 21 3.63 -17.76 2.47
N SER A 22 4.70 -18.34 2.98
CA SER A 22 5.79 -18.90 2.18
C SER A 22 5.94 -20.39 2.43
N THR A 23 5.94 -21.17 1.35
CA THR A 23 6.30 -22.59 1.33
C THR A 23 7.62 -22.77 0.56
N GLU A 24 8.08 -24.01 0.37
CA GLU A 24 9.29 -24.24 -0.41
C GLU A 24 9.08 -23.91 -1.89
N THR A 25 7.87 -24.13 -2.43
CA THR A 25 7.58 -23.97 -3.86
C THR A 25 6.78 -22.72 -4.19
N CYS A 26 5.93 -22.24 -3.29
CA CYS A 26 4.93 -21.23 -3.57
C CYS A 26 4.91 -20.11 -2.51
N ARG A 27 4.35 -18.96 -2.90
CA ARG A 27 4.02 -17.87 -1.99
C ARG A 27 2.59 -17.41 -2.24
N PHE A 28 1.91 -17.07 -1.15
CA PHE A 28 0.52 -16.68 -1.11
C PHE A 28 0.42 -15.37 -0.34
N LEU A 29 -0.15 -14.35 -0.96
CA LEU A 29 -0.30 -13.03 -0.36
C LEU A 29 -1.75 -12.83 0.08
N PHE A 30 -1.97 -12.52 1.35
CA PHE A 30 -3.29 -12.21 1.92
C PHE A 30 -3.40 -10.70 2.05
N ASN A 31 -4.34 -10.12 1.29
CA ASN A 31 -4.51 -8.68 1.06
C ASN A 31 -3.29 -7.99 0.41
N VAL A 32 -3.58 -6.99 -0.40
CA VAL A 32 -2.61 -6.15 -1.13
C VAL A 32 -3.07 -4.70 -1.08
N GLY A 33 -2.94 -4.08 0.08
CA GLY A 33 -3.16 -2.64 0.21
C GLY A 33 -2.10 -1.82 -0.54
N ASP A 34 -2.33 -0.50 -0.62
CA ASP A 34 -1.34 0.44 -1.14
C ASP A 34 0.03 0.26 -0.47
N GLY A 35 1.08 0.35 -1.28
CA GLY A 35 2.45 0.38 -0.83
C GLY A 35 3.07 -0.98 -0.52
N ILE A 36 2.30 -2.09 -0.59
CA ILE A 36 2.82 -3.44 -0.31
C ILE A 36 3.94 -3.83 -1.28
N GLN A 37 3.85 -3.44 -2.55
CA GLN A 37 4.95 -3.65 -3.49
C GLN A 37 6.24 -2.91 -3.08
N ARG A 38 6.11 -1.65 -2.65
CA ARG A 38 7.22 -0.82 -2.18
C ARG A 38 7.83 -1.38 -0.90
N LEU A 39 6.98 -1.82 0.04
CA LEU A 39 7.39 -2.49 1.27
C LEU A 39 8.20 -3.76 0.96
N CYS A 40 7.76 -4.56 -0.01
CA CYS A 40 8.49 -5.76 -0.40
C CYS A 40 9.88 -5.42 -0.97
N MET A 41 10.01 -4.33 -1.73
CA MET A 41 11.31 -3.85 -2.23
C MET A 41 12.21 -3.35 -1.10
N GLU A 42 11.68 -2.52 -0.20
CA GLU A 42 12.40 -1.97 0.97
C GLU A 42 13.00 -3.07 1.85
N HIS A 43 12.23 -4.13 2.11
CA HIS A 43 12.59 -5.18 3.07
C HIS A 43 13.05 -6.48 2.40
N HIS A 44 13.46 -6.41 1.13
CA HIS A 44 13.98 -7.54 0.35
C HIS A 44 13.08 -8.78 0.34
N VAL A 45 11.76 -8.58 0.43
CA VAL A 45 10.77 -9.65 0.34
C VAL A 45 10.64 -10.07 -1.11
N ARG A 46 11.24 -11.20 -1.46
CA ARG A 46 11.24 -11.70 -2.83
C ARG A 46 9.81 -12.04 -3.28
N LEU A 47 9.40 -11.61 -4.47
CA LEU A 47 8.07 -11.90 -5.04
C LEU A 47 8.11 -12.96 -6.15
N ALA A 48 9.29 -13.48 -6.49
CA ALA A 48 9.50 -14.45 -7.58
C ALA A 48 8.71 -15.77 -7.44
N LYS A 49 8.24 -16.14 -6.24
CA LYS A 49 7.39 -17.34 -6.02
C LYS A 49 5.91 -17.05 -5.76
N LEU A 50 5.49 -15.78 -5.78
CA LEU A 50 4.08 -15.39 -5.62
C LEU A 50 3.19 -15.92 -6.76
N GLN A 51 2.26 -16.81 -6.46
CA GLN A 51 1.33 -17.36 -7.46
C GLN A 51 -0.13 -17.02 -7.16
N HIS A 52 -0.44 -16.77 -5.89
CA HIS A 52 -1.80 -16.55 -5.43
C HIS A 52 -1.91 -15.31 -4.54
N VAL A 53 -2.99 -14.56 -4.75
CA VAL A 53 -3.44 -13.47 -3.86
C VAL A 53 -4.80 -13.86 -3.30
N PHE A 54 -5.02 -13.66 -2.01
CA PHE A 54 -6.28 -13.92 -1.32
C PHE A 54 -6.78 -12.62 -0.69
N LEU A 55 -7.84 -12.06 -1.26
CA LEU A 55 -8.46 -10.83 -0.79
C LEU A 55 -9.53 -11.15 0.25
N THR A 56 -9.51 -10.47 1.38
CA THR A 56 -10.54 -10.64 2.41
C THR A 56 -11.80 -9.84 2.11
N GLU A 57 -11.65 -8.68 1.46
CA GLU A 57 -12.73 -7.76 1.11
C GLU A 57 -12.50 -7.18 -0.30
N LEU A 58 -13.52 -6.52 -0.86
CA LEU A 58 -13.39 -5.73 -2.08
C LEU A 58 -13.46 -4.24 -1.76
N GLN A 59 -12.47 -3.77 -1.01
CA GLN A 59 -12.34 -2.38 -0.60
C GLN A 59 -10.92 -1.87 -0.84
N SER A 60 -10.78 -0.57 -1.08
CA SER A 60 -9.49 0.08 -1.43
C SER A 60 -8.33 -0.31 -0.50
N HIS A 61 -8.62 -0.52 0.78
CA HIS A 61 -7.64 -0.85 1.80
C HIS A 61 -7.10 -2.30 1.72
N THR A 62 -7.82 -3.22 1.08
CA THR A 62 -7.39 -4.63 0.90
C THR A 62 -6.81 -4.95 -0.46
N LEU A 63 -7.07 -4.13 -1.48
CA LEU A 63 -6.70 -4.43 -2.87
C LEU A 63 -6.14 -3.23 -3.65
N GLY A 64 -6.03 -2.04 -3.05
CA GLY A 64 -5.59 -0.83 -3.76
C GLY A 64 -4.20 -0.93 -4.38
N GLY A 65 -3.29 -1.72 -3.78
CA GLY A 65 -1.97 -1.99 -4.31
C GLY A 65 -1.90 -3.20 -5.26
N LEU A 66 -3.02 -3.90 -5.50
CA LEU A 66 -3.05 -5.06 -6.39
C LEU A 66 -2.64 -4.72 -7.83
N PRO A 67 -3.09 -3.61 -8.46
CA PRO A 67 -2.69 -3.30 -9.83
C PRO A 67 -1.18 -3.07 -9.95
N GLY A 68 -0.58 -2.32 -9.02
CA GLY A 68 0.87 -2.13 -8.94
C GLY A 68 1.61 -3.45 -8.73
N MET A 69 1.14 -4.28 -7.80
CA MET A 69 1.69 -5.62 -7.57
C MET A 69 1.65 -6.49 -8.83
N VAL A 70 0.53 -6.49 -9.57
CA VAL A 70 0.40 -7.26 -10.82
C VAL A 70 1.39 -6.76 -11.87
N LEU A 71 1.54 -5.44 -12.04
CA LEU A 71 2.53 -4.87 -12.96
C LEU A 71 3.95 -5.34 -12.61
N THR A 72 4.34 -5.19 -11.35
CA THR A 72 5.65 -5.63 -10.83
C THR A 72 5.89 -7.13 -11.04
N VAL A 73 4.90 -7.97 -10.71
CA VAL A 73 5.00 -9.43 -10.87
C VAL A 73 5.05 -9.83 -12.34
N SER A 74 4.28 -9.15 -13.21
CA SER A 74 4.27 -9.43 -14.65
C SER A 74 5.60 -9.13 -15.33
N ASP A 75 6.29 -8.08 -14.87
CA ASP A 75 7.58 -7.66 -15.43
C ASP A 75 8.73 -8.59 -14.96
N THR A 76 8.51 -9.43 -13.94
CA THR A 76 9.48 -10.47 -13.52
C THR A 76 9.55 -11.69 -14.45
N GLY A 77 8.74 -11.73 -15.52
CA GLY A 77 8.72 -12.82 -16.49
C GLY A 77 7.83 -13.99 -16.09
N LYS A 78 6.94 -13.81 -15.11
CA LYS A 78 5.95 -14.82 -14.73
C LYS A 78 4.86 -15.00 -15.75
N VAL A 79 4.31 -16.21 -15.77
CA VAL A 79 3.23 -16.60 -16.69
C VAL A 79 1.88 -16.04 -16.23
N GLY A 80 1.66 -15.90 -14.92
CA GLY A 80 0.38 -15.43 -14.40
C GLY A 80 0.33 -15.27 -12.89
N LEU A 81 -0.84 -14.83 -12.42
CA LEU A 81 -1.21 -14.67 -11.02
C LEU A 81 -2.71 -14.98 -10.86
N HIS A 82 -3.07 -15.71 -9.81
CA HIS A 82 -4.46 -16.05 -9.53
C HIS A 82 -4.94 -15.33 -8.26
N VAL A 83 -5.98 -14.51 -8.40
CA VAL A 83 -6.61 -13.76 -7.31
C VAL A 83 -7.88 -14.47 -6.83
N HIS A 84 -7.92 -14.80 -5.55
CA HIS A 84 -9.08 -15.34 -4.85
C HIS A 84 -9.69 -14.21 -4.02
N GLY A 85 -11.02 -14.09 -3.99
CA GLY A 85 -11.65 -13.05 -3.18
C GLY A 85 -13.18 -13.15 -3.13
N PRO A 86 -13.86 -12.17 -2.52
CA PRO A 86 -15.31 -12.12 -2.48
C PRO A 86 -15.95 -12.04 -3.88
N VAL A 87 -17.27 -12.26 -3.95
CA VAL A 87 -18.06 -12.02 -5.16
C VAL A 87 -17.86 -10.58 -5.64
N GLY A 88 -17.50 -10.39 -6.92
CA GLY A 88 -17.13 -9.10 -7.49
C GLY A 88 -15.63 -9.00 -7.85
N THR A 89 -14.80 -9.94 -7.39
CA THR A 89 -13.35 -9.97 -7.69
C THR A 89 -13.10 -9.94 -9.19
N LYS A 90 -13.89 -10.67 -9.99
CA LYS A 90 -13.75 -10.66 -11.46
C LYS A 90 -14.09 -9.31 -12.08
N LYS A 91 -15.15 -8.65 -11.58
CA LYS A 91 -15.55 -7.31 -12.04
C LYS A 91 -14.48 -6.27 -11.70
N TYR A 92 -13.88 -6.37 -10.52
CA TYR A 92 -12.77 -5.51 -10.13
C TYR A 92 -11.58 -5.66 -11.10
N LEU A 93 -11.13 -6.89 -11.37
CA LEU A 93 -10.03 -7.12 -12.31
C LEU A 93 -10.38 -6.62 -13.71
N GLN A 94 -11.62 -6.80 -14.15
CA GLN A 94 -12.10 -6.25 -15.42
C GLN A 94 -12.04 -4.72 -15.45
N ALA A 95 -12.32 -4.02 -14.36
CA ALA A 95 -12.24 -2.56 -14.28
C ALA A 95 -10.82 -2.03 -14.48
N THR A 96 -9.79 -2.80 -14.11
CA THR A 96 -8.38 -2.39 -14.31
C THR A 96 -7.97 -2.27 -15.79
N ARG A 97 -8.75 -2.84 -16.72
CA ARG A 97 -8.45 -2.85 -18.17
C ARG A 97 -8.25 -1.47 -18.80
N HIS A 98 -8.75 -0.42 -18.16
CA HIS A 98 -8.66 0.95 -18.67
C HIS A 98 -7.24 1.49 -18.64
N PHE A 99 -6.38 0.99 -17.75
CA PHE A 99 -4.96 1.38 -17.64
C PHE A 99 -3.99 0.19 -17.62
N PHE A 100 -4.50 -1.03 -17.49
CA PHE A 100 -3.69 -2.25 -17.40
C PHE A 100 -3.79 -3.09 -18.68
N TYR A 101 -2.64 -3.33 -19.34
CA TYR A 101 -2.54 -4.24 -20.49
C TYR A 101 -1.26 -5.08 -20.45
N ARG A 102 -1.41 -6.40 -20.30
CA ARG A 102 -0.33 -7.41 -20.30
C ARG A 102 -0.79 -8.71 -20.97
N PRO A 103 -0.78 -8.82 -22.31
CA PRO A 103 -1.39 -9.94 -23.03
C PRO A 103 -0.69 -11.30 -22.81
N LYS A 104 0.56 -11.29 -22.35
CA LYS A 104 1.34 -12.50 -22.04
C LYS A 104 1.24 -12.94 -20.58
N PHE A 105 0.51 -12.20 -19.75
CA PHE A 105 0.36 -12.46 -18.32
C PHE A 105 -1.07 -12.94 -18.02
N GLN A 106 -1.21 -14.17 -17.55
CA GLN A 106 -2.50 -14.78 -17.23
C GLN A 106 -2.95 -14.31 -15.85
N LEU A 107 -3.85 -13.33 -15.81
CA LEU A 107 -4.47 -12.86 -14.58
C LEU A 107 -5.83 -13.55 -14.42
N GLU A 108 -5.93 -14.48 -13.47
CA GLU A 108 -7.13 -15.27 -13.22
C GLU A 108 -7.80 -14.88 -11.92
N ALA A 109 -9.11 -15.13 -11.81
CA ALA A 109 -9.85 -14.91 -10.57
C ALA A 109 -10.88 -15.99 -10.25
N SER A 110 -10.94 -16.32 -8.96
CA SER A 110 -11.95 -17.15 -8.30
C SER A 110 -12.70 -16.33 -7.26
N GLU A 111 -14.01 -16.55 -7.20
CA GLU A 111 -14.89 -15.86 -6.26
C GLU A 111 -15.36 -16.86 -5.20
N VAL A 112 -15.25 -16.46 -3.93
CA VAL A 112 -15.71 -17.22 -2.79
C VAL A 112 -17.19 -16.89 -2.56
N LEU A 113 -18.02 -17.92 -2.62
CA LEU A 113 -19.47 -17.80 -2.47
C LEU A 113 -19.86 -17.93 -0.98
N LEU A 114 -21.00 -17.32 -0.63
CA LEU A 114 -21.64 -17.57 0.67
C LEU A 114 -22.18 -19.00 0.68
N ILE A 115 -21.96 -19.71 1.79
CA ILE A 115 -22.58 -21.02 2.02
C ILE A 115 -23.94 -20.74 2.66
N ASP A 116 -25.03 -20.96 1.91
CA ASP A 116 -26.39 -20.76 2.44
C ASP A 116 -26.76 -21.89 3.40
N ALA A 117 -27.25 -21.55 4.59
CA ALA A 117 -27.81 -22.48 5.57
C ALA A 117 -29.16 -23.11 5.12
N LYS A 118 -29.44 -23.20 3.82
CA LYS A 118 -30.68 -23.74 3.26
C LYS A 118 -30.49 -24.90 2.28
N GLU A 119 -29.25 -25.22 1.91
CA GLU A 119 -28.94 -26.51 1.28
C GLU A 119 -28.91 -27.65 2.34
N GLU A 120 -29.87 -27.61 3.28
CA GLU A 120 -29.94 -28.45 4.49
C GLU A 120 -30.78 -29.73 4.30
N GLU A 121 -31.21 -30.07 3.06
CA GLU A 121 -32.04 -31.25 2.77
C GLU A 121 -31.30 -32.41 2.08
N GLU A 122 -29.98 -32.52 2.19
CA GLU A 122 -29.24 -33.73 1.78
C GLU A 122 -28.65 -34.48 3.01
N GLU A 123 -28.71 -35.82 2.94
CA GLU A 123 -28.65 -36.78 4.04
C GLU A 123 -27.38 -36.73 4.92
N GLU A 124 -27.51 -37.15 6.18
CA GLU A 124 -26.50 -37.07 7.24
C GLU A 124 -25.17 -37.80 6.96
N GLU A 125 -25.13 -38.75 6.03
CA GLU A 125 -23.88 -39.43 5.63
C GLU A 125 -23.04 -38.65 4.61
N GLU A 126 -23.60 -37.60 3.99
CA GLU A 126 -22.86 -36.67 3.12
C GLU A 126 -22.41 -35.38 3.81
N LYS A 127 -22.72 -35.17 5.10
CA LYS A 127 -22.34 -33.97 5.87
C LYS A 127 -20.82 -33.83 6.12
N GLU A 128 -20.04 -34.88 5.88
CA GLU A 128 -18.58 -34.82 5.75
C GLU A 128 -18.10 -34.32 4.36
N LYS A 129 -19.01 -33.91 3.45
CA LYS A 129 -18.69 -33.20 2.19
C LYS A 129 -18.08 -31.83 2.50
N MET A 130 -16.80 -31.95 2.81
CA MET A 130 -15.68 -31.01 2.81
C MET A 130 -16.03 -29.58 2.43
N MET A 131 -15.74 -28.67 3.37
CA MET A 131 -15.38 -27.29 3.05
C MET A 131 -14.46 -27.31 1.82
N LYS A 132 -14.95 -26.78 0.70
CA LYS A 132 -14.21 -26.86 -0.56
C LYS A 132 -12.94 -26.01 -0.44
N SER A 133 -11.78 -26.61 -0.67
CA SER A 133 -10.52 -25.87 -0.74
C SER A 133 -10.55 -24.91 -1.93
N CYS A 134 -10.09 -23.67 -1.73
CA CYS A 134 -9.87 -22.73 -2.83
C CYS A 134 -8.49 -22.93 -3.48
N TYR A 135 -7.56 -23.55 -2.76
CA TYR A 135 -6.26 -23.96 -3.26
C TYR A 135 -5.74 -25.20 -2.51
N GLU A 136 -5.02 -26.07 -3.20
CA GLU A 136 -4.43 -27.28 -2.62
C GLU A 136 -3.18 -27.72 -3.39
N ASP A 137 -2.08 -27.99 -2.67
CA ASP A 137 -0.87 -28.61 -3.20
C ASP A 137 -0.27 -29.64 -2.22
N ASP A 138 0.95 -30.12 -2.49
CA ASP A 138 1.64 -31.12 -1.66
C ASP A 138 2.10 -30.57 -0.30
N GLU A 139 2.11 -29.26 -0.09
CA GLU A 139 2.60 -28.58 1.12
C GLU A 139 1.44 -28.07 1.99
N VAL A 140 0.42 -27.45 1.38
CA VAL A 140 -0.68 -26.76 2.05
C VAL A 140 -2.04 -26.93 1.38
N VAL A 141 -3.10 -26.77 2.17
CA VAL A 141 -4.49 -26.61 1.72
C VAL A 141 -5.00 -25.27 2.23
N VAL A 142 -5.65 -24.48 1.37
CA VAL A 142 -6.28 -23.22 1.75
C VAL A 142 -7.79 -23.35 1.58
N PHE A 143 -8.50 -23.05 2.66
CA PHE A 143 -9.95 -22.97 2.68
C PHE A 143 -10.39 -21.52 2.85
N ALA A 144 -11.59 -21.20 2.38
CA ALA A 144 -12.17 -19.88 2.47
C ALA A 144 -13.59 -19.95 3.05
N ILE A 145 -13.90 -19.04 3.98
CA ILE A 145 -15.22 -18.88 4.57
C ILE A 145 -15.69 -17.46 4.30
N ALA A 146 -16.71 -17.31 3.47
CA ALA A 146 -17.35 -16.03 3.22
C ALA A 146 -18.50 -15.78 4.20
N ILE A 147 -18.61 -14.56 4.67
CA ILE A 147 -19.73 -14.04 5.46
C ILE A 147 -20.22 -12.72 4.87
N ALA A 148 -21.45 -12.34 5.19
CA ALA A 148 -22.01 -11.07 4.77
C ALA A 148 -22.65 -10.33 5.94
N LYS A 149 -22.61 -9.00 5.89
CA LYS A 149 -23.33 -8.12 6.81
C LYS A 149 -24.84 -8.47 6.78
N PRO A 150 -25.47 -8.74 7.93
CA PRO A 150 -26.91 -8.98 7.97
C PRO A 150 -27.69 -7.78 7.43
N ARG A 151 -28.70 -8.02 6.59
CA ARG A 151 -29.61 -6.95 6.14
C ARG A 151 -30.41 -6.44 7.33
N ALA A 152 -30.35 -5.14 7.61
CA ALA A 152 -31.18 -4.51 8.62
C ALA A 152 -32.65 -4.53 8.19
N GLY A 153 -33.43 -5.48 8.73
CA GLY A 153 -34.89 -5.43 8.87
C GLY A 153 -35.73 -5.08 7.64
N THR A 154 -36.00 -6.05 6.76
CA THR A 154 -37.26 -6.04 6.00
C THR A 154 -38.22 -7.01 6.68
N LYS A 155 -39.10 -6.50 7.56
CA LYS A 155 -40.39 -7.17 7.76
C LYS A 155 -40.99 -7.31 6.36
N ARG A 156 -41.16 -8.53 5.87
CA ARG A 156 -41.80 -8.81 4.58
C ARG A 156 -43.13 -8.06 4.54
N LYS A 157 -43.18 -6.93 3.84
CA LYS A 157 -44.45 -6.34 3.43
C LYS A 157 -44.83 -7.04 2.15
N LEU A 158 -46.04 -7.59 2.19
CA LEU A 158 -46.71 -8.28 1.11
C LEU A 158 -47.21 -7.22 0.12
N ASP A 159 -46.32 -6.63 -0.66
CA ASP A 159 -46.73 -6.01 -1.92
C ASP A 159 -45.55 -5.88 -2.88
N ASP A 160 -45.70 -6.55 -4.02
CA ASP A 160 -44.71 -6.72 -5.06
C ASP A 160 -45.20 -5.93 -6.27
N SER A 161 -44.67 -4.72 -6.44
CA SER A 161 -44.60 -4.02 -7.73
C SER A 161 -43.91 -2.67 -7.54
N LEU A 162 -42.63 -2.62 -7.97
CA LEU A 162 -41.77 -1.46 -8.27
C LEU A 162 -40.34 -1.72 -7.75
N SER A 163 -39.67 -2.72 -8.32
CA SER A 163 -38.24 -2.97 -8.14
C SER A 163 -37.40 -2.06 -9.05
N SER A 164 -37.27 -0.79 -8.67
CA SER A 164 -36.25 0.10 -9.22
C SER A 164 -35.05 0.20 -8.28
N ILE A 165 -33.98 -0.52 -8.61
CA ILE A 165 -32.55 -0.16 -8.42
C ILE A 165 -32.16 0.38 -7.03
N HIS A 166 -32.43 -0.38 -5.98
CA HIS A 166 -31.73 -0.25 -4.69
C HIS A 166 -31.20 -1.63 -4.24
N GLU A 167 -30.35 -2.25 -5.06
CA GLU A 167 -29.68 -3.50 -4.70
C GLU A 167 -28.48 -3.26 -3.76
N THR A 168 -28.72 -3.56 -2.48
CA THR A 168 -27.85 -4.29 -1.54
C THR A 168 -26.53 -3.65 -1.03
N ASP A 169 -26.59 -3.08 0.18
CA ASP A 169 -25.45 -2.93 1.10
C ASP A 169 -25.05 -4.29 1.73
N ASN A 170 -24.74 -5.28 0.88
CA ASN A 170 -24.33 -6.62 1.32
C ASN A 170 -22.80 -6.70 1.37
N HIS A 171 -22.20 -6.04 2.36
CA HIS A 171 -20.76 -6.08 2.56
C HIS A 171 -20.30 -7.51 2.89
N MET A 172 -19.50 -8.09 1.99
CA MET A 172 -18.97 -9.45 2.12
C MET A 172 -17.52 -9.44 2.62
N SER A 173 -17.21 -10.36 3.52
CA SER A 173 -15.87 -10.59 4.05
C SER A 173 -15.51 -12.07 3.95
N VAL A 174 -14.25 -12.38 3.66
CA VAL A 174 -13.72 -13.74 3.55
C VAL A 174 -12.59 -13.94 4.57
N SER A 175 -12.69 -15.03 5.33
CA SER A 175 -11.61 -15.54 6.18
C SER A 175 -10.95 -16.76 5.53
N TYR A 176 -9.65 -16.92 5.75
CA TYR A 176 -8.86 -17.99 5.13
C TYR A 176 -8.21 -18.88 6.19
N MET A 177 -8.26 -20.19 5.98
CA MET A 177 -7.65 -21.19 6.86
C MET A 177 -6.64 -21.98 6.05
N VAL A 178 -5.40 -22.00 6.52
CA VAL A 178 -4.28 -22.69 5.91
C VAL A 178 -3.96 -23.92 6.74
N GLU A 179 -4.14 -25.11 6.16
CA GLU A 179 -3.76 -26.38 6.77
C GLU A 179 -2.45 -26.89 6.13
N THR A 180 -1.52 -27.34 6.97
CA THR A 180 -0.35 -28.09 6.51
C THR A 180 -0.72 -29.55 6.24
N ARG A 181 -0.03 -30.22 5.31
CA ARG A 181 -0.20 -31.67 5.14
C ARG A 181 0.33 -32.45 6.34
N THR A 182 -0.33 -33.58 6.65
CA THR A 182 0.19 -34.57 7.60
C THR A 182 1.56 -35.05 7.13
N GLN A 183 2.60 -34.77 7.90
CA GLN A 183 3.95 -35.17 7.53
C GLN A 183 4.21 -36.59 8.06
N ARG A 184 4.71 -37.46 7.19
CA ARG A 184 5.14 -38.79 7.63
C ARG A 184 6.27 -38.66 8.64
N GLY A 185 6.29 -39.55 9.62
CA GLY A 185 7.36 -39.56 10.60
C GLY A 185 8.72 -39.86 9.95
N LYS A 186 9.79 -39.41 10.61
CA LYS A 186 11.15 -39.63 10.13
C LYS A 186 11.45 -41.13 10.07
N PHE A 187 11.97 -41.60 8.93
CA PHE A 187 12.48 -42.96 8.80
C PHE A 187 13.80 -43.13 9.57
N LEU A 188 13.82 -44.13 10.45
CA LEU A 188 14.92 -44.47 11.32
C LEU A 188 15.81 -45.51 10.64
N VAL A 189 16.71 -45.03 9.78
CA VAL A 189 17.64 -45.86 8.99
C VAL A 189 18.38 -46.86 9.87
N ASP A 190 18.89 -46.42 11.02
CA ASP A 190 19.69 -47.26 11.92
C ASP A 190 18.86 -48.40 12.52
N GLN A 191 17.58 -48.16 12.84
CA GLN A 191 16.66 -49.22 13.30
C GLN A 191 16.36 -50.22 12.19
N ALA A 192 16.07 -49.77 10.97
CA ALA A 192 15.82 -50.66 9.85
C ALA A 192 17.04 -51.54 9.53
N VAL A 193 18.25 -50.98 9.61
CA VAL A 193 19.50 -51.75 9.49
C VAL A 193 19.65 -52.75 10.64
N ALA A 194 19.37 -52.35 11.88
CA ALA A 194 19.43 -53.23 13.06
C ALA A 194 18.46 -54.42 12.97
N PHE A 195 17.29 -54.24 12.35
CA PHE A 195 16.34 -55.33 12.08
C PHE A 195 16.73 -56.24 10.91
N GLY A 196 17.83 -55.93 10.19
CA GLY A 196 18.34 -56.72 9.08
C GLY A 196 17.67 -56.40 7.74
N VAL A 197 17.02 -55.25 7.61
CA VAL A 197 16.40 -54.82 6.35
C VAL A 197 17.50 -54.30 5.41
N PRO A 198 17.66 -54.86 4.20
CA PRO A 198 18.67 -54.39 3.25
C PRO A 198 18.30 -53.00 2.72
N LYS A 199 19.32 -52.13 2.59
CA LYS A 199 19.17 -50.79 2.01
C LYS A 199 18.64 -50.89 0.58
N GLY A 200 17.67 -50.06 0.23
CA GLY A 200 17.07 -50.03 -1.12
C GLY A 200 15.55 -50.02 -1.07
N LYS A 201 14.90 -50.77 -1.97
CA LYS A 201 13.43 -50.76 -2.16
C LYS A 201 12.65 -51.03 -0.87
N LEU A 202 13.16 -51.89 0.01
CA LEU A 202 12.49 -52.25 1.26
C LEU A 202 12.45 -51.10 2.28
N PHE A 203 13.43 -50.19 2.28
CA PHE A 203 13.37 -48.96 3.09
C PHE A 203 12.24 -48.04 2.61
N GLY A 204 12.08 -47.92 1.29
CA GLY A 204 10.98 -47.16 0.70
C GLY A 204 9.62 -47.75 1.08
N GLN A 205 9.50 -49.08 1.13
CA GLN A 205 8.27 -49.74 1.57
C GLN A 205 7.95 -49.46 3.04
N LEU A 206 8.93 -49.61 3.94
CA LEU A 206 8.76 -49.28 5.37
C LEU A 206 8.39 -47.82 5.59
N HIS A 207 9.06 -46.88 4.90
CA HIS A 207 8.72 -45.45 4.99
C HIS A 207 7.35 -45.12 4.36
N GLN A 208 6.83 -45.98 3.48
CA GLN A 208 5.48 -45.85 2.91
C GLN A 208 4.38 -46.44 3.80
N GLY A 209 4.68 -46.90 5.02
CA GLY A 209 3.70 -47.52 5.89
C GLY A 209 3.49 -49.02 5.62
N LYS A 210 4.31 -49.65 4.77
CA LYS A 210 4.17 -51.07 4.42
C LYS A 210 5.16 -51.91 5.22
N ASP A 211 4.63 -52.91 5.93
CA ASP A 211 5.45 -53.90 6.62
C ASP A 211 6.22 -54.75 5.59
N VAL A 212 7.45 -55.14 5.96
CA VAL A 212 8.35 -55.87 5.08
C VAL A 212 8.65 -57.24 5.65
N THR A 213 8.43 -58.29 4.86
CA THR A 213 8.85 -59.66 5.19
C THR A 213 10.26 -59.91 4.66
N LEU A 214 11.18 -60.28 5.54
CA LEU A 214 12.56 -60.62 5.22
C LEU A 214 12.67 -62.06 4.67
N PRO A 215 13.78 -62.43 3.98
CA PRO A 215 13.98 -63.78 3.45
C PRO A 215 13.97 -64.90 4.49
N ASP A 216 14.20 -64.56 5.76
CA ASP A 216 14.15 -65.48 6.91
C ASP A 216 12.75 -65.63 7.52
N GLY A 217 11.74 -65.00 6.93
CA GLY A 217 10.34 -65.04 7.36
C GLY A 217 9.95 -64.02 8.43
N ARG A 218 10.88 -63.22 8.98
CA ARG A 218 10.56 -62.18 9.96
C ARG A 218 9.86 -61.00 9.28
N VAL A 219 8.81 -60.47 9.92
CA VAL A 219 8.11 -59.26 9.47
C VAL A 219 8.60 -58.07 10.28
N VAL A 220 9.18 -57.09 9.61
CA VAL A 220 9.57 -55.80 10.20
C VAL A 220 8.43 -54.82 9.96
N LYS A 221 7.87 -54.25 11.03
CA LYS A 221 6.77 -53.30 10.89
C LYS A 221 7.27 -51.93 10.52
N SER A 222 6.49 -51.21 9.71
CA SER A 222 6.76 -49.80 9.41
C SER A 222 6.85 -48.95 10.70
N SER A 223 5.97 -49.20 11.66
CA SER A 223 5.94 -48.51 12.96
C SER A 223 7.22 -48.65 13.78
N ASP A 224 8.00 -49.71 13.54
CA ASP A 224 9.23 -49.99 14.28
C ASP A 224 10.44 -49.28 13.64
N CYS A 225 10.26 -48.68 12.46
CA CYS A 225 11.32 -48.02 11.68
C CYS A 225 10.95 -46.59 11.27
N VAL A 226 9.77 -46.10 11.63
CA VAL A 226 9.26 -44.77 11.27
C VAL A 226 8.67 -44.16 12.53
N LEU A 227 9.08 -42.94 12.86
CA LEU A 227 8.46 -42.20 13.97
C LEU A 227 6.95 -41.98 13.71
N PRO A 228 6.15 -41.66 14.74
CA PRO A 228 4.75 -41.28 14.53
C PRO A 228 4.62 -40.14 13.50
N SER A 229 3.58 -40.19 12.67
CA SER A 229 3.29 -39.11 11.73
C SER A 229 2.95 -37.83 12.49
N MET A 230 3.38 -36.72 11.95
CA MET A 230 3.09 -35.40 12.46
C MET A 230 1.71 -34.96 11.96
N PRO A 231 0.76 -34.67 12.86
CA PRO A 231 -0.57 -34.23 12.46
C PRO A 231 -0.51 -32.91 11.69
N ALA A 232 -1.54 -32.68 10.88
CA ALA A 232 -1.75 -31.39 10.25
C ALA A 232 -1.91 -30.30 11.33
N ALA A 233 -1.38 -29.13 11.04
CA ALA A 233 -1.53 -27.92 11.84
C ALA A 233 -2.16 -26.82 10.99
N ALA A 234 -3.00 -26.01 11.61
CA ALA A 234 -3.74 -24.92 10.98
C ALA A 234 -3.23 -23.53 11.42
N CYS A 235 -3.30 -22.60 10.48
CA CYS A 235 -3.16 -21.17 10.67
C CYS A 235 -4.40 -20.48 10.09
N MET A 236 -4.93 -19.45 10.76
CA MET A 236 -6.12 -18.74 10.32
C MET A 236 -5.85 -17.26 10.08
N ILE A 237 -6.45 -16.70 9.04
CA ILE A 237 -6.56 -15.27 8.78
C ILE A 237 -8.04 -14.93 8.86
N VAL A 238 -8.45 -14.31 9.97
CA VAL A 238 -9.85 -14.05 10.28
C VAL A 238 -10.17 -12.59 9.99
N SER A 239 -11.03 -12.37 8.98
CA SER A 239 -11.57 -11.05 8.67
C SER A 239 -12.99 -10.89 9.22
N CYS A 240 -13.13 -9.95 10.16
CA CYS A 240 -14.42 -9.52 10.71
C CYS A 240 -14.42 -7.98 10.72
N PRO A 241 -14.91 -7.33 9.65
CA PRO A 241 -14.65 -5.91 9.43
C PRO A 241 -15.33 -4.99 10.45
N THR A 242 -16.51 -5.38 10.93
CA THR A 242 -17.27 -4.59 11.92
C THR A 242 -18.04 -5.49 12.87
N THR A 243 -18.52 -4.93 13.98
CA THR A 243 -19.37 -5.65 14.96
C THR A 243 -20.64 -6.24 14.34
N ALA A 244 -21.15 -5.63 13.25
CA ALA A 244 -22.32 -6.13 12.53
C ALA A 244 -22.07 -7.51 11.86
N HIS A 245 -20.81 -7.88 11.63
CA HIS A 245 -20.45 -9.16 11.02
C HIS A 245 -20.28 -10.30 12.04
N VAL A 246 -20.23 -9.98 13.34
CA VAL A 246 -19.84 -10.94 14.38
C VAL A 246 -20.79 -12.15 14.44
N GLU A 247 -22.10 -11.92 14.41
CA GLU A 247 -23.08 -13.02 14.43
C GLU A 247 -22.94 -13.94 13.22
N ALA A 248 -22.74 -13.37 12.03
CA ALA A 248 -22.58 -14.12 10.79
C ALA A 248 -21.29 -14.95 10.79
N LEU A 249 -20.21 -14.42 11.36
CA LEU A 249 -18.94 -15.13 11.52
C LEU A 249 -19.07 -16.33 12.46
N ILE A 250 -19.63 -16.10 13.66
CA ILE A 250 -19.72 -17.12 14.71
C ILE A 250 -20.71 -18.23 14.33
N GLY A 251 -21.78 -17.86 13.63
CA GLY A 251 -22.77 -18.80 13.12
C GLY A 251 -22.32 -19.61 11.91
N SER A 252 -21.13 -19.35 11.34
CA SER A 252 -20.63 -20.10 10.20
C SER A 252 -20.08 -21.47 10.61
N ASN A 253 -20.61 -22.53 10.00
CA ASN A 253 -20.17 -23.91 10.25
C ASN A 253 -18.75 -24.19 9.73
N GLY A 254 -18.19 -23.33 8.86
CA GLY A 254 -16.87 -23.52 8.29
C GLY A 254 -15.73 -23.54 9.32
N PHE A 255 -15.95 -22.95 10.50
CA PHE A 255 -14.96 -22.95 11.58
C PHE A 255 -15.03 -24.18 12.49
N ASP A 256 -16.08 -25.00 12.40
CA ASP A 256 -16.34 -26.07 13.37
C ASP A 256 -15.24 -27.14 13.41
N ARG A 257 -14.58 -27.39 12.26
CA ARG A 257 -13.43 -28.29 12.15
C ARG A 257 -12.27 -27.93 13.09
N TYR A 258 -12.17 -26.66 13.46
CA TYR A 258 -11.04 -26.11 14.22
C TYR A 258 -11.39 -25.78 15.67
N ARG A 259 -12.64 -25.99 16.07
CA ARG A 259 -13.16 -25.61 17.38
C ARG A 259 -13.21 -26.81 18.33
N GLU A 260 -12.88 -26.56 19.58
CA GLU A 260 -13.14 -27.46 20.70
C GLU A 260 -14.52 -27.13 21.28
N ARG A 261 -15.41 -28.12 21.32
CA ARG A 261 -16.74 -28.03 21.96
C ARG A 261 -16.82 -29.08 23.06
N GLU A 262 -17.72 -28.91 24.03
CA GLU A 262 -17.86 -29.85 25.16
C GLU A 262 -17.92 -31.32 24.68
N GLY A 263 -16.86 -32.08 24.96
CA GLY A 263 -16.74 -33.49 24.60
C GLY A 263 -16.16 -33.80 23.21
N ASN A 264 -15.90 -32.81 22.34
CA ASN A 264 -15.34 -33.04 21.00
C ASN A 264 -14.04 -32.25 20.77
N ARG A 265 -13.00 -32.93 20.26
CA ARG A 265 -11.71 -32.31 19.93
C ARG A 265 -11.76 -31.68 18.54
N ALA A 266 -11.01 -30.61 18.33
CA ALA A 266 -10.80 -30.07 16.99
C ALA A 266 -10.19 -31.15 16.07
N HIS A 267 -10.65 -31.19 14.81
CA HIS A 267 -10.13 -32.14 13.81
C HIS A 267 -8.70 -31.77 13.39
N VAL A 268 -8.39 -30.47 13.39
CA VAL A 268 -7.06 -29.93 13.09
C VAL A 268 -6.70 -28.91 14.16
N GLN A 269 -5.50 -29.03 14.73
CA GLN A 269 -5.02 -28.13 15.77
C GLN A 269 -4.66 -26.76 15.18
N VAL A 270 -5.20 -25.69 15.78
CA VAL A 270 -4.88 -24.31 15.43
C VAL A 270 -3.65 -23.86 16.20
N GLU A 271 -2.62 -23.41 15.49
CA GLU A 271 -1.37 -22.92 16.10
C GLU A 271 -1.37 -21.40 16.23
N VAL A 272 -1.96 -20.70 15.25
CA VAL A 272 -2.02 -19.25 15.23
C VAL A 272 -3.27 -18.74 14.50
N VAL A 273 -3.86 -17.67 15.02
CA VAL A 273 -4.98 -16.94 14.43
C VAL A 273 -4.58 -15.48 14.27
N PHE A 274 -4.59 -14.98 13.04
CA PHE A 274 -4.37 -13.57 12.72
C PHE A 274 -5.72 -12.86 12.61
N HIS A 275 -5.97 -11.92 13.50
CA HIS A 275 -7.22 -11.16 13.59
C HIS A 275 -7.09 -9.82 12.86
N LEU A 276 -7.90 -9.62 11.83
CA LEU A 276 -7.92 -8.38 11.04
C LEU A 276 -8.95 -7.35 11.55
N GLY A 277 -9.89 -7.77 12.39
CA GLY A 277 -10.93 -6.89 12.95
C GLY A 277 -10.37 -5.82 13.89
N GLY A 278 -11.07 -4.68 13.95
CA GLY A 278 -10.76 -3.56 14.84
C GLY A 278 -10.99 -3.87 16.31
N GLY A 279 -10.56 -2.95 17.20
CA GLY A 279 -10.66 -3.12 18.65
C GLY A 279 -12.10 -3.33 19.14
N GLU A 280 -13.09 -2.73 18.47
CA GLU A 280 -14.51 -2.91 18.75
C GLU A 280 -15.01 -4.34 18.49
N VAL A 281 -14.46 -5.02 17.48
CA VAL A 281 -14.76 -6.43 17.19
C VAL A 281 -14.09 -7.34 18.22
N LEU A 282 -12.83 -7.08 18.54
CA LEU A 282 -12.07 -7.87 19.51
C LEU A 282 -12.70 -7.81 20.91
N ARG A 283 -13.24 -6.65 21.31
CA ARG A 283 -13.97 -6.46 22.57
C ARG A 283 -15.38 -7.06 22.58
N HIS A 284 -15.91 -7.48 21.43
CA HIS A 284 -17.26 -8.02 21.37
C HIS A 284 -17.34 -9.36 22.14
N PRO A 285 -18.21 -9.51 23.16
CA PRO A 285 -18.21 -10.68 24.04
C PRO A 285 -18.34 -12.02 23.31
N LYS A 286 -19.22 -12.08 22.30
CA LYS A 286 -19.40 -13.28 21.48
C LYS A 286 -18.18 -13.62 20.64
N TYR A 287 -17.47 -12.60 20.12
CA TYR A 287 -16.27 -12.81 19.31
C TYR A 287 -15.14 -13.35 20.18
N ALA A 288 -14.99 -12.77 21.38
CA ALA A 288 -14.05 -13.26 22.38
C ALA A 288 -14.32 -14.72 22.78
N GLU A 289 -15.57 -15.06 23.09
CA GLU A 289 -15.96 -16.44 23.41
C GLU A 289 -15.68 -17.41 22.26
N TRP A 290 -16.05 -17.03 21.04
CA TRP A 290 -15.75 -17.80 19.84
C TRP A 290 -14.25 -18.02 19.65
N THR A 291 -13.43 -16.99 19.88
CA THR A 291 -11.97 -17.06 19.78
C THR A 291 -11.38 -18.05 20.78
N ARG A 292 -11.95 -18.16 21.99
CA ARG A 292 -11.51 -19.15 23.01
C ARG A 292 -11.73 -20.60 22.58
N SER A 293 -12.64 -20.85 21.64
CA SER A 293 -12.94 -22.21 21.18
C SER A 293 -11.87 -22.80 20.27
N PHE A 294 -10.83 -22.07 19.86
CA PHE A 294 -9.73 -22.60 19.03
C PHE A 294 -8.65 -23.38 19.81
N GLY A 295 -8.89 -23.62 21.11
CA GLY A 295 -7.99 -24.38 21.98
C GLY A 295 -6.97 -23.50 22.69
N ASN A 296 -6.48 -23.99 23.83
CA ASN A 296 -5.60 -23.23 24.72
C ASN A 296 -4.16 -23.04 24.20
N GLN A 297 -3.76 -23.75 23.15
CA GLN A 297 -2.44 -23.64 22.52
C GLN A 297 -2.40 -22.59 21.40
N ALA A 298 -3.57 -22.18 20.89
CA ALA A 298 -3.65 -21.24 19.79
C ALA A 298 -3.12 -19.87 20.21
N ARG A 299 -2.22 -19.30 19.39
CA ARG A 299 -1.73 -17.94 19.57
C ARG A 299 -2.57 -16.97 18.75
N HIS A 300 -2.99 -15.87 19.36
CA HIS A 300 -3.85 -14.88 18.74
C HIS A 300 -3.05 -13.64 18.41
N VAL A 301 -2.86 -13.35 17.13
CA VAL A 301 -2.10 -12.19 16.66
C VAL A 301 -3.09 -11.13 16.18
N VAL A 302 -3.07 -9.96 16.82
CA VAL A 302 -3.95 -8.85 16.48
C VAL A 302 -3.26 -7.93 15.48
N LEU A 303 -3.85 -7.71 14.30
CA LEU A 303 -3.28 -6.85 13.25
C LEU A 303 -4.06 -5.54 13.03
N GLY A 304 -5.34 -5.51 13.42
CA GLY A 304 -6.27 -4.41 13.22
C GLY A 304 -6.37 -3.39 14.36
N HIS A 305 -5.48 -3.42 15.35
CA HIS A 305 -5.57 -2.59 16.55
C HIS A 305 -4.61 -1.40 16.51
N ASP A 306 -5.04 -0.23 16.99
CA ASP A 306 -4.20 0.98 17.16
C ASP A 306 -2.94 0.76 18.04
N ALA A 307 -2.87 -0.37 18.75
CA ALA A 307 -1.75 -0.74 19.58
C ALA A 307 -0.70 -1.59 18.85
N CYS A 308 -0.91 -1.94 17.58
CA CYS A 308 0.13 -2.58 16.77
C CYS A 308 1.24 -1.57 16.48
N ALA A 309 2.48 -2.04 16.29
CA ALA A 309 3.63 -1.16 15.99
C ALA A 309 3.37 -0.34 14.71
N GLN A 310 3.39 0.98 14.82
CA GLN A 310 3.09 1.90 13.73
C GLN A 310 4.35 2.63 13.22
N LYS A 311 5.48 1.91 13.21
CA LYS A 311 6.79 2.41 12.77
C LYS A 311 6.73 2.78 11.30
N THR A 312 7.55 3.75 10.89
CA THR A 312 7.62 4.15 9.48
C THR A 312 8.07 2.96 8.64
N VAL A 313 7.27 2.57 7.65
CA VAL A 313 7.47 1.34 6.87
C VAL A 313 8.59 1.49 5.85
N TYR A 314 8.66 2.65 5.19
CA TYR A 314 9.66 2.98 4.17
C TYR A 314 10.89 3.62 4.83
N ARG A 315 11.80 2.79 5.35
CA ARG A 315 12.88 3.20 6.26
C ARG A 315 13.87 4.13 5.59
N ALA A 316 14.29 3.83 4.37
CA ALA A 316 15.24 4.65 3.63
C ALA A 316 14.71 6.06 3.35
N SER A 317 13.46 6.13 2.86
CA SER A 317 12.79 7.41 2.64
C SER A 317 12.57 8.19 3.95
N ALA A 318 12.32 7.50 5.07
CA ALA A 318 12.15 8.13 6.38
C ALA A 318 13.47 8.64 6.97
N MET A 319 14.56 7.87 6.80
CA MET A 319 15.90 8.26 7.20
C MET A 319 16.37 9.48 6.41
N LEU A 320 16.19 9.47 5.09
CA LEU A 320 16.49 10.61 4.22
C LEU A 320 15.68 11.85 4.64
N GLN A 321 14.38 11.71 4.91
CA GLN A 321 13.57 12.82 5.42
C GLN A 321 14.13 13.39 6.74
N ALA A 322 14.57 12.53 7.67
CA ALA A 322 15.12 12.95 8.95
C ALA A 322 16.48 13.67 8.79
N GLN A 323 17.35 13.16 7.92
CA GLN A 323 18.60 13.82 7.52
C GLN A 323 18.31 15.21 6.92
N MET A 324 17.37 15.29 5.98
CA MET A 324 17.00 16.56 5.32
C MET A 324 16.33 17.54 6.29
N HIS A 325 15.48 17.08 7.21
CA HIS A 325 14.89 17.93 8.24
C HIS A 325 15.95 18.55 9.15
N THR A 326 17.02 17.80 9.46
CA THR A 326 18.12 18.30 10.30
C THR A 326 18.86 19.46 9.63
N VAL A 327 18.99 19.44 8.29
CA VAL A 327 19.68 20.51 7.54
C VAL A 327 18.73 21.63 7.10
N PHE A 328 17.52 21.29 6.63
CA PHE A 328 16.52 22.19 6.06
C PHE A 328 15.15 22.01 6.73
N PRO A 329 14.99 22.40 8.01
CA PRO A 329 13.78 22.11 8.79
C PRO A 329 12.52 22.83 8.29
N SER A 330 12.64 23.91 7.53
CA SER A 330 11.51 24.60 6.89
C SER A 330 11.00 23.88 5.62
N ALA A 331 11.90 23.18 4.92
CA ALA A 331 11.61 22.50 3.66
C ALA A 331 11.16 21.04 3.85
N PHE A 332 11.53 20.41 4.97
CA PHE A 332 11.16 19.03 5.30
C PHE A 332 10.61 18.95 6.72
N SER A 333 9.45 18.31 6.89
CA SER A 333 8.88 18.09 8.21
C SER A 333 9.61 16.98 8.98
N SER A 334 9.68 17.12 10.31
CA SER A 334 10.18 16.04 11.18
C SER A 334 9.22 14.84 11.14
N ASN A 335 9.80 13.65 11.15
CA ASN A 335 9.10 12.36 11.32
C ASN A 335 9.45 11.68 12.66
N GLU A 336 10.12 12.38 13.57
CA GLU A 336 10.63 11.80 14.83
C GLU A 336 9.52 11.34 15.77
N GLN A 337 8.48 12.16 15.95
CA GLN A 337 7.35 11.80 16.83
C GLN A 337 6.60 10.56 16.34
N HIS A 338 6.45 10.43 15.01
CA HIS A 338 5.83 9.28 14.36
C HIS A 338 6.61 7.99 14.62
N GLU A 339 7.94 8.06 14.63
CA GLU A 339 8.81 6.90 14.82
C GLU A 339 9.01 6.54 16.31
N LEU A 340 9.16 7.53 17.20
CA LEU A 340 9.44 7.31 18.62
C LEU A 340 8.23 6.89 19.46
N ARG A 341 7.02 6.90 18.91
CA ARG A 341 5.81 6.41 19.60
C ARG A 341 5.82 4.90 19.85
N ASP A 342 6.65 4.16 19.12
CA ASP A 342 6.72 2.71 19.18
C ASP A 342 7.88 2.21 20.04
N ALA A 343 7.69 1.02 20.61
CA ALA A 343 8.71 0.40 21.43
C ALA A 343 9.87 -0.17 20.59
N SER A 344 11.07 -0.18 21.17
CA SER A 344 12.27 -0.70 20.54
C SER A 344 12.35 -2.23 20.51
N VAL A 345 11.66 -2.90 21.44
CA VAL A 345 11.69 -4.36 21.59
C VAL A 345 10.35 -4.96 21.14
N PRO A 346 10.34 -5.95 20.24
CA PRO A 346 9.13 -6.66 19.86
C PRO A 346 8.37 -7.21 21.06
N PHE A 347 7.04 -7.14 21.01
CA PHE A 347 6.13 -7.61 22.07
C PHE A 347 6.22 -6.89 23.42
N SER A 348 7.01 -5.83 23.56
CA SER A 348 7.08 -5.09 24.83
C SER A 348 5.83 -4.23 25.08
N ARG A 349 4.99 -4.03 24.06
CA ARG A 349 3.73 -3.31 24.16
C ARG A 349 2.70 -4.19 24.87
N ALA A 350 2.02 -3.62 25.86
CA ALA A 350 0.84 -4.27 26.43
C ALA A 350 -0.21 -4.44 25.33
N VAL A 351 -0.76 -5.65 25.22
CA VAL A 351 -1.90 -5.90 24.35
C VAL A 351 -3.14 -5.29 25.02
N PRO A 352 -3.72 -4.21 24.50
CA PRO A 352 -4.94 -3.68 25.09
C PRO A 352 -6.07 -4.68 24.87
N ASP A 353 -7.07 -4.61 25.75
CA ASP A 353 -8.21 -5.53 25.71
C ASP A 353 -7.84 -7.02 25.83
N ALA A 354 -6.62 -7.35 26.26
CA ALA A 354 -6.18 -8.72 26.48
C ALA A 354 -7.13 -9.49 27.41
N THR A 355 -7.70 -8.82 28.42
CA THR A 355 -8.69 -9.40 29.35
C THR A 355 -9.95 -9.89 28.64
N SER A 356 -10.38 -9.20 27.58
CA SER A 356 -11.54 -9.63 26.79
C SER A 356 -11.27 -10.94 26.04
N LEU A 357 -10.01 -11.17 25.63
CA LEU A 357 -9.54 -12.36 24.90
C LEU A 357 -8.82 -13.39 25.78
N GLN A 358 -8.70 -13.14 27.10
CA GLN A 358 -7.98 -14.03 28.01
C GLN A 358 -8.65 -15.41 28.03
N LEU A 359 -7.83 -16.43 27.79
CA LEU A 359 -8.19 -17.85 27.77
C LEU A 359 -8.23 -18.46 29.19
N THR A 360 -7.72 -17.76 30.20
CA THR A 360 -7.69 -18.22 31.59
C THR A 360 -8.85 -17.64 32.38
N ALA A 361 -9.74 -18.48 32.89
CA ALA A 361 -10.66 -18.10 33.95
C ALA A 361 -9.82 -17.70 35.18
N THR A 362 -9.81 -16.43 35.54
CA THR A 362 -9.33 -16.02 36.86
C THR A 362 -10.34 -16.50 37.89
N SER A 363 -10.19 -17.75 38.34
CA SER A 363 -10.65 -18.10 39.68
C SER A 363 -9.83 -17.25 40.64
N SER A 364 -10.52 -16.37 41.34
CA SER A 364 -10.01 -15.57 42.46
C SER A 364 -9.23 -16.46 43.44
N GLU A 365 -7.91 -16.40 43.38
CA GLU A 365 -6.96 -16.62 44.47
C GLU A 365 -5.55 -16.38 43.91
N GLU A 366 -5.03 -15.17 44.14
CA GLU A 366 -3.65 -14.80 43.82
C GLU A 366 -2.69 -15.66 44.66
N GLN A 367 -1.99 -16.60 44.02
CA GLN A 367 -0.71 -17.10 44.53
C GLN A 367 0.41 -16.25 43.92
N GLU A 368 0.87 -15.26 44.69
CA GLU A 368 2.14 -14.57 44.48
C GLU A 368 3.27 -15.61 44.40
N GLY A 369 3.89 -15.76 43.22
CA GLY A 369 5.11 -16.56 43.08
C GLY A 369 5.29 -17.38 41.80
N SER A 370 4.35 -17.35 40.84
CA SER A 370 4.54 -17.98 39.53
C SER A 370 4.69 -16.92 38.43
N ASN A 371 5.67 -17.13 37.52
CA ASN A 371 5.90 -16.26 36.36
C ASN A 371 4.57 -15.93 35.67
N PRO A 372 4.31 -14.67 35.28
CA PRO A 372 3.03 -14.29 34.69
C PRO A 372 2.81 -15.16 33.46
N ALA A 373 1.74 -15.96 33.48
CA ALA A 373 1.35 -16.81 32.36
C ALA A 373 1.35 -15.94 31.09
N THR A 374 2.24 -16.25 30.15
CA THR A 374 2.39 -15.49 28.91
C THR A 374 1.04 -15.46 28.20
N SER A 375 0.47 -14.27 28.04
CA SER A 375 -0.75 -14.07 27.25
C SER A 375 -0.60 -14.73 25.88
N ASN A 376 -1.54 -15.59 25.50
CA ASN A 376 -1.58 -16.16 24.15
C ASN A 376 -1.95 -15.13 23.08
N VAL A 377 -2.35 -13.92 23.50
CA VAL A 377 -2.62 -12.79 22.60
C VAL A 377 -1.38 -11.94 22.44
N VAL A 378 -1.05 -11.61 21.20
CA VAL A 378 0.15 -10.93 20.75
C VAL A 378 -0.23 -9.81 19.78
N LEU A 379 0.39 -8.64 19.90
CA LEU A 379 0.26 -7.57 18.91
C LEU A 379 1.11 -7.88 17.68
N GLY A 380 0.54 -7.69 16.50
CA GLY A 380 1.26 -7.79 15.25
C GLY A 380 2.34 -6.74 15.11
N GLU A 381 3.39 -7.09 14.38
CA GLU A 381 4.49 -6.21 14.03
C GLU A 381 4.95 -6.52 12.60
N GLY A 382 5.35 -5.49 11.86
CA GLY A 382 5.89 -5.65 10.52
C GLY A 382 7.11 -6.56 10.50
N MET A 383 7.17 -7.44 9.49
CA MET A 383 8.15 -8.52 9.27
C MET A 383 8.17 -9.64 10.30
N LEU A 384 7.32 -9.61 11.33
CA LEU A 384 7.22 -10.72 12.27
C LEU A 384 6.81 -12.01 11.55
N LYS A 385 7.55 -13.09 11.80
CA LYS A 385 7.27 -14.41 11.23
C LYS A 385 6.67 -15.33 12.29
N PHE A 386 5.72 -16.15 11.86
CA PHE A 386 5.29 -17.34 12.58
C PHE A 386 5.64 -18.57 11.75
N VAL A 387 6.59 -19.37 12.23
CA VAL A 387 6.95 -20.65 11.62
C VAL A 387 5.87 -21.67 12.00
N LEU A 388 5.15 -22.19 11.01
CA LEU A 388 4.10 -23.19 11.18
C LEU A 388 4.68 -24.62 11.13
N ALA A 389 5.62 -24.85 10.20
CA ALA A 389 6.35 -26.09 10.04
C ALA A 389 7.84 -25.83 9.72
N PRO A 390 8.78 -26.68 10.17
CA PRO A 390 8.57 -27.90 10.96
C PRO A 390 8.23 -27.60 12.43
N GLN A 391 7.56 -28.55 13.11
CA GLN A 391 7.13 -28.38 14.51
C GLN A 391 8.29 -28.00 15.45
N ALA A 392 9.49 -28.53 15.23
CA ALA A 392 10.68 -28.24 16.06
C ALA A 392 11.11 -26.76 16.06
N ARG A 393 10.71 -25.98 15.04
CA ARG A 393 10.99 -24.55 14.93
C ARG A 393 9.73 -23.70 15.09
N ARG A 394 8.61 -24.30 15.49
CA ARG A 394 7.31 -23.65 15.48
C ARG A 394 7.27 -22.49 16.48
N GLY A 395 6.87 -21.33 15.98
CA GLY A 395 6.65 -20.16 16.80
C GLY A 395 7.08 -18.85 16.15
N PHE A 396 7.20 -17.81 16.99
CA PHE A 396 7.53 -16.47 16.53
C PHE A 396 9.03 -16.33 16.26
N ASP A 397 9.35 -15.68 15.15
CA ASP A 397 10.69 -15.28 14.77
C ASP A 397 10.67 -13.77 14.47
N THR A 398 11.35 -13.02 15.33
CA THR A 398 11.46 -11.55 15.29
C THR A 398 12.74 -11.07 14.59
N SER A 399 13.57 -11.98 14.06
CA SER A 399 14.86 -11.63 13.46
C SER A 399 14.76 -10.67 12.28
N SER A 400 13.61 -10.63 11.62
CA SER A 400 13.34 -9.74 10.48
C SER A 400 12.55 -8.48 10.87
N CYS A 401 12.06 -8.37 12.11
CA CYS A 401 11.40 -7.16 12.59
C CYS A 401 12.39 -6.00 12.57
N TRP A 402 12.04 -4.89 11.91
CA TRP A 402 12.94 -3.76 11.81
C TRP A 402 13.05 -2.99 13.15
N PRO A 403 14.26 -2.55 13.54
CA PRO A 403 14.43 -1.65 14.68
C PRO A 403 13.87 -0.25 14.37
N ARG A 404 13.65 0.56 15.41
CA ARG A 404 13.30 1.99 15.26
C ARG A 404 14.48 2.78 14.67
N LEU A 405 14.22 3.94 14.05
CA LEU A 405 15.29 4.82 13.60
C LEU A 405 15.98 5.44 14.82
N ASP A 406 17.30 5.59 14.73
CA ASP A 406 18.10 6.28 15.74
C ASP A 406 18.34 7.73 15.29
N PHE A 407 17.54 8.65 15.84
CA PHE A 407 17.61 10.07 15.47
C PHE A 407 18.88 10.76 15.97
N ASP A 408 19.52 10.23 17.02
CA ASP A 408 20.78 10.77 17.49
C ASP A 408 21.90 10.43 16.50
N MET A 409 21.97 9.17 16.06
CA MET A 409 22.88 8.75 14.99
C MET A 409 22.63 9.50 13.67
N ILE A 410 21.36 9.73 13.29
CA ILE A 410 21.02 10.48 12.07
C ILE A 410 21.51 11.94 12.16
N ARG A 411 21.38 12.60 13.31
CA ARG A 411 21.88 13.97 13.47
C ARG A 411 23.40 14.03 13.41
N GLU A 412 24.07 13.04 13.99
CA GLU A 412 25.53 12.91 13.94
C GLU A 412 26.03 12.73 12.50
N SER A 413 25.35 11.92 11.67
CA SER A 413 25.78 11.65 10.30
C SER A 413 25.73 12.87 9.37
N VAL A 414 24.89 13.87 9.68
CA VAL A 414 24.72 15.09 8.87
C VAL A 414 25.35 16.35 9.49
N ALA A 415 26.05 16.22 10.63
CA ALA A 415 26.60 17.36 11.36
C ALA A 415 27.53 18.24 10.50
N SER A 416 28.36 17.62 9.64
CA SER A 416 29.24 18.34 8.71
C SER A 416 28.46 19.17 7.69
N SER A 417 27.39 18.62 7.11
CA SER A 417 26.50 19.31 6.18
C SER A 417 25.80 20.49 6.83
N VAL A 418 25.35 20.33 8.09
CA VAL A 418 24.76 21.43 8.89
C VAL A 418 25.76 22.57 9.10
N GLU A 419 27.02 22.25 9.39
CA GLU A 419 28.06 23.27 9.54
C GLU A 419 28.29 24.05 8.24
N ILE A 420 28.32 23.38 7.08
CA ILE A 420 28.50 24.00 5.76
C ILE A 420 27.35 24.98 5.49
N VAL A 421 26.10 24.54 5.69
CA VAL A 421 24.91 25.36 5.45
C VAL A 421 24.87 26.56 6.40
N THR A 422 25.13 26.35 7.69
CA THR A 422 25.09 27.42 8.70
C THR A 422 26.18 28.47 8.50
N LYS A 423 27.41 28.06 8.15
CA LYS A 423 28.53 28.98 7.84
C LYS A 423 28.26 29.83 6.60
N THR A 424 27.38 29.38 5.70
CA THR A 424 27.10 30.05 4.43
C THR A 424 25.84 30.92 4.51
N LEU A 425 24.80 30.49 5.23
CA LEU A 425 23.58 31.27 5.48
C LEU A 425 23.88 32.60 6.17
N THR A 426 24.78 32.62 7.16
CA THR A 426 25.20 33.85 7.86
C THR A 426 25.85 34.92 6.98
N LYS A 427 26.18 34.62 5.71
CA LYS A 427 26.68 35.59 4.72
C LYS A 427 25.61 36.07 3.71
N SER A 428 24.45 35.41 3.60
CA SER A 428 23.54 35.55 2.44
C SER A 428 22.09 35.94 2.81
N GLU A 429 21.79 36.28 4.07
CA GLU A 429 20.41 36.44 4.57
C GLU A 429 19.62 37.66 4.05
N ALA A 430 20.18 38.54 3.21
CA ALA A 430 19.49 39.81 2.91
C ALA A 430 18.51 39.81 1.73
N ASN A 431 18.48 38.84 0.79
CA ASN A 431 17.77 39.04 -0.50
C ASN A 431 17.20 37.78 -1.21
N ASN A 432 16.98 36.64 -0.53
CA ASN A 432 16.61 35.37 -1.22
C ASN A 432 15.12 35.01 -1.22
N LEU A 433 14.23 35.83 -0.66
CA LEU A 433 12.80 35.61 -0.74
C LEU A 433 12.22 36.31 -1.97
N ASP A 434 11.42 35.58 -2.73
CA ASP A 434 10.69 36.13 -3.87
C ASP A 434 9.35 36.73 -3.37
N ASP A 435 9.43 37.85 -2.64
CA ASP A 435 8.29 38.51 -1.99
C ASP A 435 7.21 38.99 -2.97
N ASP A 436 7.55 39.12 -4.25
CA ASP A 436 6.64 39.46 -5.34
C ASP A 436 5.78 38.28 -5.81
N LEU A 437 6.07 37.05 -5.35
CA LEU A 437 5.27 35.88 -5.68
C LEU A 437 4.02 35.76 -4.81
N ILE A 438 3.02 35.12 -5.43
CA ILE A 438 1.77 34.71 -4.78
C ILE A 438 2.09 33.83 -3.57
N ASP A 439 1.27 33.93 -2.53
CA ASP A 439 1.41 33.02 -1.40
C ASP A 439 0.86 31.64 -1.78
N GLY A 440 1.49 30.59 -1.24
CA GLY A 440 1.22 29.21 -1.62
C GLY A 440 2.35 28.29 -1.26
N ARG A 441 2.10 26.98 -1.35
CA ARG A 441 3.08 25.93 -1.06
C ARG A 441 2.90 24.77 -2.01
N ILE A 442 4.00 24.14 -2.38
CA ILE A 442 3.99 22.85 -3.08
C ILE A 442 4.74 21.82 -2.22
N THR A 443 4.14 20.65 -2.05
CA THR A 443 4.75 19.50 -1.38
C THR A 443 4.80 18.32 -2.32
N PHE A 444 5.99 17.79 -2.57
CA PHE A 444 6.21 16.63 -3.43
C PHE A 444 5.98 15.34 -2.63
N LEU A 445 4.82 14.72 -2.81
CA LEU A 445 4.46 13.48 -2.12
C LEU A 445 5.17 12.27 -2.72
N GLY A 446 5.48 12.31 -4.02
CA GLY A 446 6.28 11.31 -4.69
C GLY A 446 6.89 11.85 -5.97
N THR A 447 8.09 11.37 -6.29
CA THR A 447 8.98 11.95 -7.31
C THR A 447 9.52 10.94 -8.32
N GLY A 448 9.05 9.69 -8.28
CA GLY A 448 9.57 8.60 -9.09
C GLY A 448 8.59 8.12 -10.17
N CYS A 449 9.14 7.51 -11.23
CA CYS A 449 8.35 7.01 -12.36
C CYS A 449 8.03 5.52 -12.28
N ALA A 450 6.89 5.13 -12.87
CA ALA A 450 6.41 3.78 -13.18
C ALA A 450 6.18 2.83 -12.00
N ILE A 451 7.20 2.63 -11.16
CA ILE A 451 7.15 1.79 -9.97
C ILE A 451 7.70 2.57 -8.77
N PRO A 452 7.18 2.36 -7.56
CA PRO A 452 7.80 2.92 -6.37
C PRO A 452 9.16 2.27 -6.11
N SER A 453 10.10 3.01 -5.53
CA SER A 453 11.40 2.50 -5.08
C SER A 453 11.61 2.69 -3.58
N LYS A 454 12.79 2.25 -3.11
CA LYS A 454 13.26 2.45 -1.73
C LYS A 454 13.18 3.93 -1.32
N TYR A 455 13.70 4.83 -2.17
CA TYR A 455 13.83 6.25 -1.87
C TYR A 455 12.65 7.10 -2.38
N ARG A 456 12.05 6.74 -3.53
CA ARG A 456 11.04 7.57 -4.21
C ARG A 456 9.72 6.84 -4.38
N ASN A 457 8.64 7.43 -3.91
CA ASN A 457 7.29 7.02 -4.25
C ASN A 457 6.94 7.43 -5.70
N VAL A 458 5.87 6.85 -6.24
CA VAL A 458 5.28 7.28 -7.51
C VAL A 458 4.67 8.69 -7.40
N THR A 459 4.53 9.38 -8.54
CA THR A 459 4.17 10.79 -8.65
C THR A 459 2.94 11.19 -7.83
N GLY A 460 3.08 12.30 -7.10
CA GLY A 460 1.96 13.02 -6.51
C GLY A 460 2.44 14.31 -5.87
N MET A 461 1.69 15.40 -6.04
CA MET A 461 2.09 16.72 -5.54
C MET A 461 0.89 17.45 -4.94
N TYR A 462 1.05 17.92 -3.72
CA TYR A 462 0.01 18.62 -2.98
C TYR A 462 0.31 20.12 -2.92
N LEU A 463 -0.56 20.91 -3.54
CA LEU A 463 -0.51 22.37 -3.52
C LEU A 463 -1.44 22.90 -2.44
N GLU A 464 -0.94 23.84 -1.64
CA GLU A 464 -1.74 24.63 -0.70
C GLU A 464 -1.83 26.05 -1.22
N LEU A 465 -3.05 26.49 -1.48
CA LEU A 465 -3.35 27.81 -1.99
C LEU A 465 -4.10 28.60 -0.90
N PRO A 466 -3.74 29.86 -0.64
CA PRO A 466 -4.45 30.68 0.32
C PRO A 466 -5.86 30.99 -0.20
N VAL A 467 -6.83 31.02 0.71
CA VAL A 467 -8.21 31.47 0.48
C VAL A 467 -8.38 32.79 1.25
N ASP A 468 -9.20 33.70 0.72
CA ASP A 468 -9.36 35.09 1.20
C ASP A 468 -9.27 35.29 2.74
N LYS A 469 -8.57 36.38 3.11
CA LYS A 469 -8.41 36.86 4.49
C LYS A 469 -9.71 37.47 4.98
N ASN A 470 -10.57 36.71 5.66
CA ASN A 470 -11.43 37.35 6.65
C ASN A 470 -10.55 37.67 7.86
N ASP A 471 -10.62 38.92 8.34
CA ASP A 471 -9.73 39.56 9.34
C ASP A 471 -9.64 38.87 10.74
N ASP A 472 -10.21 37.68 10.92
CA ASP A 472 -10.11 36.89 12.15
C ASP A 472 -9.17 35.68 11.96
N MET A 473 -7.93 35.82 12.45
CA MET A 473 -7.01 34.79 12.95
C MET A 473 -7.22 33.33 12.46
N ASP A 474 -7.04 33.06 11.16
CA ASP A 474 -6.29 31.93 10.58
C ASP A 474 -6.42 32.01 9.05
N SER A 475 -5.31 32.03 8.32
CA SER A 475 -5.36 32.02 6.85
C SER A 475 -6.00 30.69 6.40
N ALA A 476 -7.20 30.72 5.83
CA ALA A 476 -7.82 29.54 5.27
C ALA A 476 -7.02 29.07 4.05
N TRP A 477 -6.79 27.77 3.92
CA TRP A 477 -6.06 27.16 2.80
C TRP A 477 -6.97 26.20 2.05
N ALA A 478 -6.84 26.14 0.73
CA ALA A 478 -7.45 25.12 -0.11
C ALA A 478 -6.37 24.27 -0.78
N GLY A 479 -6.69 22.99 -0.99
CA GLY A 479 -5.78 22.01 -1.59
C GLY A 479 -6.10 21.72 -3.05
N LEU A 480 -5.06 21.62 -3.87
CA LEU A 480 -5.07 21.06 -5.22
C LEU A 480 -4.00 19.96 -5.30
N MET A 481 -4.38 18.78 -5.77
CA MET A 481 -3.42 17.70 -6.04
C MET A 481 -3.11 17.62 -7.54
N LEU A 482 -1.83 17.54 -7.91
CA LEU A 482 -1.37 17.24 -9.26
C LEU A 482 -0.82 15.82 -9.29
N ASP A 483 -1.54 14.93 -9.98
CA ASP A 483 -1.40 13.48 -9.93
C ASP A 483 -1.52 12.90 -8.49
N CYS A 484 -1.99 11.66 -8.39
CA CYS A 484 -2.24 10.98 -7.12
C CYS A 484 -1.88 9.50 -7.25
N GLY A 485 -0.59 9.20 -7.40
CA GLY A 485 -0.06 7.84 -7.44
C GLY A 485 -0.30 7.05 -6.15
N GLU A 486 -0.12 5.72 -6.24
CA GLU A 486 -0.25 4.78 -5.10
C GLU A 486 0.51 5.28 -3.86
N GLY A 487 -0.13 5.24 -2.69
CA GLY A 487 0.51 5.65 -1.42
C GLY A 487 0.52 7.16 -1.15
N SER A 488 -0.06 8.00 -2.01
CA SER A 488 -0.15 9.46 -1.80
C SER A 488 -0.75 9.86 -0.44
N LEU A 489 -1.81 9.17 0.02
CA LEU A 489 -2.40 9.41 1.35
C LEU A 489 -1.42 9.12 2.50
N GLY A 490 -0.62 8.04 2.39
CA GLY A 490 0.42 7.72 3.35
C GLY A 490 1.52 8.77 3.38
N GLN A 491 1.90 9.29 2.21
CA GLN A 491 2.86 10.39 2.09
C GLN A 491 2.30 11.70 2.68
N MET A 492 1.00 12.00 2.52
CA MET A 492 0.34 13.11 3.22
C MET A 492 0.38 12.95 4.74
N TYR A 493 0.24 11.73 5.24
CA TYR A 493 0.34 11.45 6.68
C TYR A 493 1.75 11.70 7.23
N ARG A 494 2.78 11.34 6.44
CA ARG A 494 4.18 11.68 6.75
C ARG A 494 4.42 13.19 6.71
N TYR A 495 3.87 13.89 5.72
CA TYR A 495 3.91 15.36 5.66
C TYR A 495 3.24 16.01 6.89
N ALA A 496 2.14 15.42 7.37
CA ALA A 496 1.46 15.80 8.60
C ALA A 496 2.25 15.49 9.88
N GLY A 497 3.43 14.87 9.80
CA GLY A 497 4.25 14.51 10.96
C GLY A 497 3.71 13.31 11.75
N GLY A 498 2.90 12.45 11.10
CA GLY A 498 2.22 11.35 11.77
C GLY A 498 0.99 11.76 12.60
N ASP A 499 0.53 13.01 12.46
CA ASP A 499 -0.67 13.50 13.12
C ASP A 499 -1.93 13.20 12.29
N LYS A 500 -2.83 12.36 12.84
CA LYS A 500 -4.09 11.99 12.19
C LYS A 500 -5.03 13.19 12.04
N LYS A 501 -5.02 14.15 12.97
CA LYS A 501 -5.88 15.34 12.92
C LYS A 501 -5.41 16.27 11.79
N ARG A 502 -4.11 16.56 11.75
CA ARG A 502 -3.53 17.36 10.66
C ARG A 502 -3.73 16.69 9.31
N LEU A 503 -3.59 15.37 9.19
CA LEU A 503 -3.95 14.65 7.97
C LEU A 503 -5.41 14.89 7.56
N GLN A 504 -6.35 14.80 8.51
CA GLN A 504 -7.76 15.07 8.21
C GLN A 504 -7.96 16.51 7.72
N GLU A 505 -7.29 17.49 8.34
CA GLU A 505 -7.31 18.89 7.89
C GLU A 505 -6.76 19.03 6.44
N LEU A 506 -5.69 18.30 6.10
CA LEU A 506 -5.16 18.23 4.73
C LEU A 506 -6.19 17.66 3.74
N VAL A 507 -6.87 16.59 4.12
CA VAL A 507 -7.84 15.90 3.26
C VAL A 507 -9.13 16.73 3.10
N ASP A 508 -9.60 17.39 4.16
CA ASP A 508 -10.82 18.20 4.15
C ASP A 508 -10.68 19.46 3.29
N ARG A 509 -9.49 20.07 3.30
CA ARG A 509 -9.19 21.23 2.48
C ARG A 509 -8.85 20.90 1.04
N LEU A 510 -8.54 19.65 0.70
CA LEU A 510 -8.34 19.22 -0.68
C LEU A 510 -9.66 19.31 -1.46
N LYS A 511 -9.70 20.19 -2.46
CA LYS A 511 -10.91 20.49 -3.24
C LYS A 511 -10.85 19.93 -4.67
N CYS A 512 -9.67 19.81 -5.25
CA CYS A 512 -9.49 19.34 -6.62
C CYS A 512 -8.30 18.39 -6.74
N VAL A 513 -8.43 17.35 -7.56
CA VAL A 513 -7.32 16.52 -8.05
C VAL A 513 -7.29 16.60 -9.56
N TRP A 514 -6.16 17.01 -10.13
CA TRP A 514 -5.92 17.03 -11.56
C TRP A 514 -4.98 15.88 -11.92
N ILE A 515 -5.39 15.03 -12.85
CA ILE A 515 -4.63 13.88 -13.34
C ILE A 515 -4.18 14.15 -14.77
N SER A 516 -2.89 13.95 -15.03
CA SER A 516 -2.25 14.22 -16.32
C SER A 516 -2.66 13.24 -17.42
N HIS A 517 -2.69 11.95 -17.09
CA HIS A 517 -2.99 10.85 -18.01
C HIS A 517 -3.28 9.56 -17.25
N ASN A 518 -3.63 8.48 -17.97
CA ASN A 518 -4.18 7.25 -17.36
C ASN A 518 -3.14 6.18 -16.96
N HIS A 519 -1.83 6.47 -16.92
CA HIS A 519 -0.88 5.50 -16.39
C HIS A 519 -1.03 5.34 -14.87
N ALA A 520 -0.84 4.10 -14.39
CA ALA A 520 -1.21 3.68 -13.04
C ALA A 520 -0.46 4.45 -11.94
N ASP A 521 0.79 4.81 -12.18
CA ASP A 521 1.65 5.56 -11.28
C ASP A 521 1.17 7.00 -11.00
N HIS A 522 0.19 7.50 -11.75
CA HIS A 522 -0.36 8.85 -11.58
C HIS A 522 -1.72 8.91 -10.89
N HIS A 523 -2.43 7.79 -10.68
CA HIS A 523 -3.83 7.86 -10.19
C HIS A 523 -4.28 6.77 -9.22
N LEU A 524 -3.50 5.70 -9.00
CA LEU A 524 -3.93 4.60 -8.12
C LEU A 524 -4.21 5.02 -6.67
N GLY A 525 -3.62 6.13 -6.19
CA GLY A 525 -3.83 6.66 -4.84
C GLY A 525 -5.20 7.29 -4.62
N LEU A 526 -5.96 7.58 -5.69
CA LEU A 526 -7.31 8.17 -5.62
C LEU A 526 -8.26 7.33 -4.77
N LEU A 527 -8.24 6.00 -4.93
CA LEU A 527 -9.17 5.11 -4.23
C LEU A 527 -9.02 5.17 -2.71
N ARG A 528 -7.77 5.18 -2.23
CA ARG A 528 -7.49 5.34 -0.80
C ARG A 528 -7.88 6.73 -0.31
N LEU A 529 -7.57 7.77 -1.08
CA LEU A 529 -7.96 9.13 -0.76
C LEU A 529 -9.48 9.25 -0.59
N PHE A 530 -10.28 8.75 -1.53
CA PHE A 530 -11.75 8.76 -1.43
C PHE A 530 -12.27 7.99 -0.22
N SER A 531 -11.74 6.79 0.02
CA SER A 531 -12.18 5.97 1.15
C SER A 531 -11.84 6.57 2.52
N HIS A 532 -10.81 7.42 2.60
CA HIS A 532 -10.43 8.11 3.82
C HIS A 532 -11.29 9.35 4.11
N ARG A 533 -11.92 9.93 3.08
CA ARG A 533 -12.80 11.09 3.25
C ARG A 533 -14.07 10.66 3.99
N THR A 534 -14.23 11.17 5.22
CA THR A 534 -15.33 10.77 6.12
C THR A 534 -16.70 11.19 5.58
N ASP A 535 -17.73 10.36 5.80
CA ASP A 535 -19.12 10.71 5.50
C ASP A 535 -19.64 11.72 6.53
N GLY A 536 -19.24 12.97 6.40
CA GLY A 536 -19.81 14.10 7.13
C GLY A 536 -21.11 14.59 6.47
N VAL A 537 -22.01 15.18 7.28
CA VAL A 537 -23.35 15.66 6.86
C VAL A 537 -23.30 16.70 5.71
N ASN A 538 -22.13 17.30 5.43
CA ASN A 538 -21.93 18.34 4.41
C ASN A 538 -20.67 18.15 3.54
N MET A 539 -20.12 16.93 3.41
CA MET A 539 -18.89 16.79 2.63
C MET A 539 -19.18 16.79 1.13
N GLU A 540 -18.72 17.84 0.43
CA GLU A 540 -18.84 17.93 -1.03
C GLU A 540 -17.96 16.87 -1.72
N PRO A 541 -18.42 16.32 -2.86
CA PRO A 541 -17.60 15.43 -3.68
C PRO A 541 -16.30 16.12 -4.10
N LEU A 542 -15.20 15.39 -4.07
CA LEU A 542 -13.90 15.88 -4.54
C LEU A 542 -13.95 16.05 -6.07
N LEU A 543 -13.62 17.22 -6.58
CA LEU A 543 -13.52 17.43 -8.02
C LEU A 543 -12.30 16.69 -8.56
N VAL A 544 -12.50 15.84 -9.57
CA VAL A 544 -11.44 15.17 -10.32
C VAL A 544 -11.47 15.67 -11.75
N ILE A 545 -10.35 16.21 -12.22
CA ILE A 545 -10.14 16.58 -13.62
C ILE A 545 -9.14 15.58 -14.21
N GLY A 546 -9.54 14.79 -15.20
CA GLY A 546 -8.70 13.71 -15.71
C GLY A 546 -9.14 13.12 -17.06
N PRO A 547 -8.42 12.12 -17.60
CA PRO A 547 -8.72 11.56 -18.92
C PRO A 547 -9.96 10.68 -18.88
N THR A 548 -10.62 10.46 -20.02
CA THR A 548 -11.89 9.72 -20.07
C THR A 548 -11.75 8.27 -19.58
N ALA A 549 -10.63 7.62 -19.86
CA ALA A 549 -10.37 6.26 -19.38
C ALA A 549 -10.30 6.16 -17.84
N LEU A 550 -9.86 7.22 -17.16
CA LEU A 550 -9.84 7.28 -15.70
C LEU A 550 -11.27 7.33 -15.15
N ARG A 551 -12.16 8.12 -15.76
CA ARG A 551 -13.58 8.19 -15.40
C ARG A 551 -14.23 6.82 -15.40
N PHE A 552 -14.06 6.06 -16.49
CA PHE A 552 -14.65 4.72 -16.61
C PHE A 552 -14.15 3.77 -15.53
N TRP A 553 -12.85 3.82 -15.20
CA TRP A 553 -12.32 3.02 -14.09
C TRP A 553 -12.92 3.43 -12.75
N LEU A 554 -12.98 4.72 -12.43
CA LEU A 554 -13.54 5.21 -11.18
C LEU A 554 -15.03 4.88 -11.04
N ASP A 555 -15.82 5.02 -12.10
CA ASP A 555 -17.25 4.67 -12.11
C ASP A 555 -17.48 3.17 -11.90
N GLU A 556 -16.71 2.32 -12.57
CA GLU A 556 -16.78 0.85 -12.39
C GLU A 556 -16.32 0.43 -10.99
N TYR A 557 -15.29 1.08 -10.44
CA TYR A 557 -14.83 0.80 -9.08
C TYR A 557 -15.85 1.27 -8.03
N ALA A 558 -16.42 2.47 -8.18
CA ALA A 558 -17.47 3.00 -7.31
C ALA A 558 -18.77 2.16 -7.33
N ALA A 559 -19.00 1.42 -8.42
CA ALA A 559 -20.08 0.44 -8.47
C ALA A 559 -19.81 -0.77 -7.54
N LEU A 560 -18.55 -1.10 -7.25
CA LEU A 560 -18.14 -2.22 -6.40
C LEU A 560 -17.88 -1.83 -4.95
N ASP A 561 -17.26 -0.68 -4.71
CA ASP A 561 -16.85 -0.21 -3.38
C ASP A 561 -17.73 0.95 -2.89
N PRO A 562 -18.62 0.72 -1.91
CA PRO A 562 -19.48 1.77 -1.36
C PRO A 562 -18.71 2.94 -0.73
N MET A 563 -17.45 2.75 -0.30
CA MET A 563 -16.64 3.80 0.31
C MET A 563 -16.16 4.84 -0.69
N VAL A 564 -16.20 4.54 -1.99
CA VAL A 564 -15.80 5.46 -3.06
C VAL A 564 -17.02 6.11 -3.74
N ARG A 565 -18.17 5.45 -3.69
CA ARG A 565 -19.40 5.91 -4.35
C ARG A 565 -19.83 7.28 -3.86
N GLY A 566 -20.02 8.22 -4.78
CA GLY A 566 -20.48 9.57 -4.49
C GLY A 566 -19.42 10.48 -3.85
N LYS A 567 -18.17 10.02 -3.70
CA LYS A 567 -17.08 10.80 -3.10
C LYS A 567 -16.40 11.77 -4.07
N PHE A 568 -16.67 11.66 -5.36
CA PHE A 568 -16.05 12.49 -6.40
C PHE A 568 -17.06 12.98 -7.43
N SER A 569 -16.74 14.11 -8.03
CA SER A 569 -17.29 14.56 -9.32
C SER A 569 -16.18 14.53 -10.35
N PHE A 570 -16.51 14.32 -11.62
CA PHE A 570 -15.51 14.12 -12.67
C PHE A 570 -15.75 15.07 -13.84
N VAL A 571 -14.68 15.64 -14.38
CA VAL A 571 -14.67 16.46 -15.59
C VAL A 571 -13.46 16.09 -16.43
N GLU A 572 -13.64 15.92 -17.73
CA GLU A 572 -12.56 15.47 -18.59
C GLU A 572 -11.54 16.57 -18.92
N ASN A 573 -10.26 16.22 -19.05
CA ASN A 573 -9.20 17.19 -19.41
C ASN A 573 -9.50 17.92 -20.72
N TYR A 574 -10.07 17.23 -21.72
CA TYR A 574 -10.38 17.83 -23.03
C TYR A 574 -11.35 19.01 -22.94
N SER A 575 -12.12 19.12 -21.85
CA SER A 575 -12.99 20.28 -21.57
C SER A 575 -12.20 21.59 -21.39
N PHE A 576 -10.87 21.49 -21.22
CA PHE A 576 -9.92 22.59 -21.07
C PHE A 576 -8.84 22.61 -22.15
N ASP A 577 -9.02 21.83 -23.23
CA ASP A 577 -8.16 21.82 -24.41
C ASP A 577 -8.89 22.53 -25.56
N GLU A 578 -8.44 23.72 -25.94
CA GLU A 578 -9.07 24.50 -27.01
C GLU A 578 -8.92 23.88 -28.41
N ASN A 579 -8.00 22.93 -28.57
CA ASN A 579 -7.76 22.22 -29.81
C ASN A 579 -8.60 20.94 -29.94
N ASP A 580 -9.26 20.48 -28.87
CA ASP A 580 -10.12 19.30 -28.93
C ASP A 580 -11.43 19.63 -29.66
N SER A 581 -11.83 18.76 -30.59
CA SER A 581 -13.09 18.89 -31.32
C SER A 581 -14.33 19.03 -30.42
N ARG A 582 -14.30 18.41 -29.23
CA ARG A 582 -15.40 18.41 -28.25
C ARG A 582 -15.47 19.70 -27.44
N PHE A 583 -14.42 20.52 -27.44
CA PHE A 583 -14.34 21.75 -26.63
C PHE A 583 -15.48 22.74 -26.92
N THR A 584 -15.97 22.76 -28.17
CA THR A 584 -17.05 23.63 -28.62
C THR A 584 -18.44 23.02 -28.49
N GLU A 585 -18.55 21.76 -28.03
CA GLU A 585 -19.83 21.13 -27.75
C GLU A 585 -20.54 21.86 -26.60
N VAL A 586 -21.85 22.05 -26.75
CA VAL A 586 -22.64 22.87 -25.80
C VAL A 586 -22.55 22.33 -24.37
N GLU A 587 -22.61 20.99 -24.22
CA GLU A 587 -22.57 20.34 -22.91
C GLU A 587 -21.19 20.46 -22.25
N THR A 588 -20.13 20.11 -22.99
CA THR A 588 -18.72 20.26 -22.56
C THR A 588 -18.40 21.72 -22.20
N HIS A 589 -18.81 22.67 -23.03
CA HIS A 589 -18.56 24.08 -22.78
C HIS A 589 -19.27 24.58 -21.53
N ALA A 590 -20.53 24.16 -21.31
CA ALA A 590 -21.29 24.53 -20.12
C ALA A 590 -20.70 23.93 -18.85
N GLU A 591 -20.24 22.68 -18.89
CA GLU A 591 -19.56 22.02 -17.77
C GLU A 591 -18.24 22.71 -17.44
N ALA A 592 -17.39 22.93 -18.45
CA ALA A 592 -16.12 23.64 -18.30
C ALA A 592 -16.32 25.07 -17.75
N ALA A 593 -17.38 25.78 -18.16
CA ALA A 593 -17.70 27.10 -17.64
C ALA A 593 -18.08 27.08 -16.15
N ARG A 594 -18.85 26.08 -15.71
CA ARG A 594 -19.18 25.89 -14.27
C ARG A 594 -17.92 25.60 -13.47
N VAL A 595 -17.05 24.74 -13.97
CA VAL A 595 -15.80 24.38 -13.29
C VAL A 595 -14.85 25.56 -13.24
N ARG A 596 -14.72 26.34 -14.32
CA ARG A 596 -13.92 27.59 -14.32
C ARG A 596 -14.41 28.59 -13.27
N ALA A 597 -15.73 28.79 -13.17
CA ALA A 597 -16.30 29.65 -12.13
C ALA A 597 -15.96 29.13 -10.73
N TRP A 598 -16.14 27.83 -10.50
CA TRP A 598 -15.85 27.19 -9.22
C TRP A 598 -14.35 27.23 -8.86
N LEU A 599 -13.45 26.98 -9.81
CA LEU A 599 -11.98 27.08 -9.62
C LEU A 599 -11.56 28.50 -9.25
N ARG A 600 -12.20 29.52 -9.87
CA ARG A 600 -11.94 30.93 -9.57
C ARG A 600 -12.38 31.32 -8.17
N GLU A 601 -13.53 30.84 -7.73
CA GLU A 601 -14.09 31.12 -6.41
C GLU A 601 -13.40 30.34 -5.29
N THR A 602 -13.01 29.08 -5.54
CA THR A 602 -12.51 28.17 -4.50
C THR A 602 -10.99 28.14 -4.39
N LEU A 603 -10.28 28.23 -5.53
CA LEU A 603 -8.82 28.08 -5.61
C LEU A 603 -8.12 29.34 -6.14
N HIS A 604 -8.85 30.42 -6.39
CA HIS A 604 -8.33 31.65 -7.00
C HIS A 604 -7.62 31.39 -8.36
N ILE A 605 -8.07 30.36 -9.09
CA ILE A 605 -7.58 30.01 -10.43
C ILE A 605 -8.49 30.67 -11.46
N SER A 606 -7.97 31.66 -12.19
CA SER A 606 -8.73 32.38 -13.22
C SER A 606 -8.84 31.58 -14.53
N GLN A 607 -7.83 30.76 -14.83
CA GLN A 607 -7.80 29.94 -16.03
C GLN A 607 -7.04 28.63 -15.77
N LEU A 608 -7.58 27.53 -16.28
CA LEU A 608 -6.93 26.23 -16.39
C LEU A 608 -6.90 25.84 -17.87
N GLU A 609 -5.71 25.59 -18.40
CA GLU A 609 -5.49 25.09 -19.75
C GLU A 609 -4.90 23.69 -19.68
N CYS A 610 -5.54 22.71 -20.33
CA CYS A 610 -4.99 21.36 -20.51
C CYS A 610 -4.33 21.31 -21.89
N VAL A 611 -3.00 21.37 -21.93
CA VAL A 611 -2.22 21.38 -23.17
C VAL A 611 -1.91 19.95 -23.57
N PRO A 612 -2.34 19.47 -24.75
CA PRO A 612 -2.01 18.12 -25.21
C PRO A 612 -0.49 17.92 -25.32
N VAL A 613 -0.01 16.78 -24.82
CA VAL A 613 1.41 16.44 -24.87
C VAL A 613 1.63 15.06 -25.49
N LYS A 614 2.79 14.89 -26.14
CA LYS A 614 3.15 13.62 -26.74
C LYS A 614 3.67 12.65 -25.66
N HIS A 615 2.82 11.72 -25.26
CA HIS A 615 3.17 10.60 -24.37
C HIS A 615 2.30 9.36 -24.64
N ALA A 616 1.18 9.23 -23.94
CA ALA A 616 0.13 8.24 -24.15
C ALA A 616 -1.12 8.91 -24.76
N LEU A 617 -2.14 8.12 -25.09
CA LEU A 617 -3.44 8.67 -25.49
C LEU A 617 -4.03 9.51 -24.34
N GLU A 618 -4.60 10.67 -24.66
CA GLU A 618 -5.18 11.61 -23.67
C GLU A 618 -4.18 11.99 -22.55
N SER A 619 -2.97 12.38 -22.96
CA SER A 619 -1.96 12.95 -22.04
C SER A 619 -1.91 14.46 -22.16
N TYR A 620 -1.96 15.14 -21.01
CA TYR A 620 -2.00 16.59 -20.92
C TYR A 620 -0.94 17.13 -19.96
N ALA A 621 -0.49 18.35 -20.23
CA ALA A 621 0.13 19.23 -19.26
C ALA A 621 -0.92 20.24 -18.76
N ALA A 622 -0.75 20.74 -17.53
CA ALA A 622 -1.59 21.79 -16.95
C ALA A 622 -0.88 23.13 -16.97
N VAL A 623 -1.55 24.19 -17.44
CA VAL A 623 -1.15 25.58 -17.18
C VAL A 623 -2.24 26.26 -16.39
N VAL A 624 -1.89 26.67 -15.18
CA VAL A 624 -2.79 27.32 -14.20
C VAL A 624 -2.43 28.80 -14.14
N THR A 625 -3.40 29.67 -14.45
CA THR A 625 -3.28 31.12 -14.25
C THR A 625 -4.13 31.52 -13.05
N PHE A 626 -3.52 32.20 -12.09
CA PHE A 626 -4.18 32.71 -10.89
C PHE A 626 -4.89 34.06 -11.16
N VAL A 627 -5.71 34.52 -10.23
CA VAL A 627 -6.48 35.78 -10.38
C VAL A 627 -5.61 37.03 -10.49
N ASP A 628 -4.40 37.01 -9.96
CA ASP A 628 -3.40 38.08 -10.08
C ASP A 628 -2.54 37.98 -11.35
N GLY A 629 -2.78 36.95 -12.18
CA GLY A 629 -2.07 36.72 -13.43
C GLY A 629 -0.81 35.87 -13.30
N ALA A 630 -0.41 35.44 -12.09
CA ALA A 630 0.71 34.51 -11.93
C ALA A 630 0.39 33.17 -12.59
N LYS A 631 1.41 32.49 -13.12
CA LYS A 631 1.26 31.21 -13.82
C LYS A 631 2.11 30.10 -13.21
N LEU A 632 1.49 28.93 -13.03
CA LEU A 632 2.16 27.68 -12.69
C LEU A 632 1.91 26.66 -13.81
N ALA A 633 2.95 25.96 -14.24
CA ALA A 633 2.84 24.88 -15.23
C ALA A 633 3.27 23.53 -14.65
N PHE A 634 2.56 22.47 -15.01
CA PHE A 634 2.92 21.09 -14.69
C PHE A 634 2.87 20.23 -15.95
N SER A 635 3.96 19.55 -16.28
CA SER A 635 4.09 18.86 -17.58
C SER A 635 3.25 17.60 -17.71
N GLY A 636 2.90 16.91 -16.62
CA GLY A 636 2.60 15.49 -16.67
C GLY A 636 3.79 14.71 -17.27
N ASP A 637 3.52 13.55 -17.87
CA ASP A 637 4.50 12.83 -18.67
C ASP A 637 4.46 13.28 -20.12
N CYS A 638 5.63 13.61 -20.67
CA CYS A 638 5.69 14.15 -22.02
C CYS A 638 7.06 14.03 -22.69
N ARG A 639 7.04 14.03 -24.03
CA ARG A 639 8.16 14.56 -24.81
C ARG A 639 8.19 16.09 -24.73
N PRO A 640 9.36 16.72 -24.96
CA PRO A 640 9.51 18.17 -24.93
C PRO A 640 8.49 18.83 -25.85
N SER A 641 7.76 19.81 -25.32
CA SER A 641 6.64 20.44 -26.01
C SER A 641 6.85 21.95 -26.13
N ASP A 642 6.85 22.45 -27.36
CA ASP A 642 6.91 23.89 -27.63
C ASP A 642 5.58 24.57 -27.30
N GLU A 643 4.45 23.90 -27.51
CA GLU A 643 3.13 24.40 -27.13
C GLU A 643 3.03 24.61 -25.61
N LEU A 644 3.55 23.66 -24.82
CA LEU A 644 3.65 23.82 -23.37
C LEU A 644 4.50 25.03 -23.00
N ALA A 645 5.66 25.21 -23.65
CA ALA A 645 6.52 26.36 -23.40
C ALA A 645 5.84 27.69 -23.73
N GLU A 646 5.08 27.76 -24.82
CA GLU A 646 4.33 28.95 -25.24
C GLU A 646 3.21 29.29 -24.25
N LYS A 647 2.42 28.29 -23.83
CA LYS A 647 1.32 28.49 -22.87
C LYS A 647 1.84 28.87 -21.48
N ALA A 648 2.96 28.27 -21.07
CA ALA A 648 3.64 28.53 -19.80
C ALA A 648 4.54 29.78 -19.82
N MET A 649 4.49 30.61 -20.86
CA MET A 649 5.33 31.81 -20.99
C MET A 649 5.26 32.70 -19.73
N ASN A 650 6.43 32.99 -19.16
CA ASN A 650 6.65 33.73 -17.91
C ASN A 650 6.02 33.08 -16.66
N ALA A 651 5.86 31.76 -16.64
CA ALA A 651 5.46 31.05 -15.42
C ALA A 651 6.43 31.31 -14.27
N PHE A 652 5.90 31.55 -13.06
CA PHE A 652 6.77 31.69 -11.90
C PHE A 652 7.35 30.34 -11.47
N LEU A 653 6.60 29.26 -11.70
CA LEU A 653 7.01 27.89 -11.40
C LEU A 653 6.57 26.97 -12.54
N MET A 654 7.53 26.23 -13.08
CA MET A 654 7.29 25.09 -13.95
C MET A 654 7.75 23.82 -13.23
N VAL A 655 6.87 22.85 -13.08
CA VAL A 655 7.21 21.50 -12.62
C VAL A 655 7.22 20.59 -13.84
N HIS A 656 8.38 20.02 -14.16
CA HIS A 656 8.58 19.27 -15.40
C HIS A 656 9.12 17.86 -15.12
N GLU A 657 8.61 16.87 -15.82
CA GLU A 657 9.16 15.52 -15.81
C GLU A 657 10.57 15.52 -16.41
N ALA A 658 11.46 14.73 -15.81
CA ALA A 658 12.82 14.50 -16.26
C ALA A 658 13.19 13.04 -16.01
N THR A 659 12.48 12.13 -16.66
CA THR A 659 12.60 10.70 -16.37
C THR A 659 13.98 10.12 -16.67
N PHE A 660 14.67 10.63 -17.69
CA PHE A 660 15.95 10.08 -18.16
C PHE A 660 17.13 11.04 -17.96
N GLU A 661 18.31 10.47 -17.72
CA GLU A 661 19.59 11.19 -17.87
C GLU A 661 19.85 11.49 -19.36
N ASP A 662 20.68 12.50 -19.63
CA ASP A 662 20.85 13.07 -20.98
C ASP A 662 21.50 12.11 -21.99
N ASP A 663 22.34 11.19 -21.51
CA ASP A 663 22.96 10.10 -22.25
C ASP A 663 21.94 9.02 -22.69
N LEU A 664 20.72 9.04 -22.15
CA LEU A 664 19.64 8.11 -22.49
C LEU A 664 18.52 8.75 -23.33
N SER A 665 18.84 9.81 -24.09
CA SER A 665 17.92 10.47 -25.02
C SER A 665 17.18 9.50 -25.97
N LYS A 666 17.80 8.38 -26.36
CA LYS A 666 17.12 7.35 -27.16
C LYS A 666 16.00 6.67 -26.37
N GLU A 667 16.27 6.21 -25.16
CA GLU A 667 15.24 5.59 -24.31
C GLU A 667 14.13 6.57 -23.96
N ALA A 668 14.48 7.83 -23.70
CA ALA A 668 13.52 8.91 -23.46
C ALA A 668 12.56 9.07 -24.65
N LYS A 669 13.06 9.05 -25.90
CA LYS A 669 12.23 9.09 -27.11
C LYS A 669 11.37 7.84 -27.27
N ASP A 670 11.95 6.67 -27.10
CA ASP A 670 11.28 5.38 -27.30
C ASP A 670 10.15 5.17 -26.27
N LYS A 671 10.32 5.68 -25.04
CA LYS A 671 9.32 5.62 -23.96
C LYS A 671 8.49 6.91 -23.82
N ALA A 672 8.67 7.87 -24.73
CA ALA A 672 7.95 9.14 -24.78
C ALA A 672 8.02 10.00 -23.49
N HIS A 673 9.22 10.14 -22.93
CA HIS A 673 9.55 10.99 -21.77
C HIS A 673 10.69 11.98 -22.09
N CYS A 674 10.99 12.92 -21.22
CA CYS A 674 12.11 13.87 -21.37
C CYS A 674 13.42 13.37 -20.77
N THR A 675 14.53 13.87 -21.29
CA THR A 675 15.77 13.98 -20.51
C THR A 675 15.78 15.26 -19.67
N MET A 676 16.71 15.37 -18.73
CA MET A 676 16.91 16.58 -17.93
C MET A 676 17.18 17.83 -18.78
N ALA A 677 18.14 17.77 -19.71
CA ALA A 677 18.48 18.90 -20.58
C ALA A 677 17.30 19.32 -21.46
N GLU A 678 16.50 18.35 -21.90
CA GLU A 678 15.31 18.63 -22.69
C GLU A 678 14.23 19.37 -21.86
N ALA A 679 13.97 18.92 -20.62
CA ALA A 679 13.05 19.57 -19.68
C ALA A 679 13.52 20.99 -19.32
N ILE A 680 14.82 21.16 -19.05
CA ILE A 680 15.45 22.48 -18.82
C ILE A 680 15.28 23.37 -20.05
N GLY A 681 15.45 22.82 -21.26
CA GLY A 681 15.23 23.54 -22.50
C GLY A 681 13.80 24.07 -22.64
N VAL A 682 12.79 23.28 -22.25
CA VAL A 682 11.39 23.71 -22.24
C VAL A 682 11.18 24.85 -21.24
N GLY A 683 11.69 24.72 -20.02
CA GLY A 683 11.62 25.79 -19.00
C GLY A 683 12.26 27.10 -19.45
N ARG A 684 13.43 27.03 -20.12
CA ARG A 684 14.09 28.21 -20.70
C ARG A 684 13.26 28.88 -21.79
N ARG A 685 12.64 28.10 -22.70
CA ARG A 685 11.76 28.65 -23.75
C ARG A 685 10.50 29.28 -23.16
N ALA A 686 9.97 28.70 -22.08
CA ALA A 686 8.86 29.28 -21.32
C ALA A 686 9.26 30.54 -20.52
N LYS A 687 10.55 30.88 -20.43
CA LYS A 687 11.05 31.93 -19.53
C LYS A 687 10.56 31.73 -18.10
N ALA A 688 10.50 30.48 -17.65
CA ALA A 688 10.09 30.18 -16.29
C ALA A 688 11.08 30.79 -15.29
N ARG A 689 10.59 31.36 -14.19
CA ARG A 689 11.45 31.88 -13.11
C ARG A 689 12.10 30.73 -12.35
N HIS A 690 11.30 29.73 -11.99
CA HIS A 690 11.72 28.51 -11.29
C HIS A 690 11.31 27.27 -12.08
N LEU A 691 12.23 26.32 -12.18
CA LEU A 691 12.00 25.00 -12.75
C LEU A 691 12.28 23.93 -11.70
N VAL A 692 11.29 23.08 -11.42
CA VAL A 692 11.48 21.90 -10.56
C VAL A 692 11.33 20.64 -11.39
N LEU A 693 12.39 19.84 -11.46
CA LEU A 693 12.42 18.56 -12.14
C LEU A 693 11.88 17.46 -11.22
N THR A 694 11.10 16.54 -11.76
CA THR A 694 10.51 15.41 -11.02
C THR A 694 10.34 14.19 -11.93
N HIS A 695 9.64 13.17 -11.44
CA HIS A 695 9.29 11.96 -12.17
C HIS A 695 10.50 11.18 -12.70
N PHE A 696 11.47 10.96 -11.82
CA PHE A 696 12.76 10.35 -12.14
C PHE A 696 12.66 8.83 -12.30
N SER A 697 13.40 8.26 -13.26
CA SER A 697 13.50 6.81 -13.38
C SER A 697 14.16 6.18 -12.15
N GLN A 698 13.54 5.12 -11.63
CA GLN A 698 14.06 4.37 -10.48
C GLN A 698 15.34 3.57 -10.77
N ARG A 699 15.84 3.58 -12.02
CA ARG A 699 17.16 3.04 -12.35
C ARG A 699 18.29 3.81 -11.66
N TYR A 700 18.04 5.06 -11.29
CA TYR A 700 19.00 5.93 -10.62
C TYR A 700 18.55 6.14 -9.18
N PRO A 701 19.17 5.46 -8.19
CA PRO A 701 18.93 5.77 -6.78
C PRO A 701 19.47 7.16 -6.43
N LYS A 702 20.44 7.65 -7.22
CA LYS A 702 21.11 8.94 -7.04
C LYS A 702 20.18 10.12 -7.37
N MET A 703 20.50 11.28 -6.81
CA MET A 703 20.00 12.53 -7.37
C MET A 703 20.52 12.70 -8.80
N ALA A 704 19.64 13.22 -9.64
CA ALA A 704 20.00 13.58 -10.99
C ALA A 704 20.99 14.75 -10.93
N VAL A 705 22.25 14.51 -11.33
CA VAL A 705 23.31 15.51 -11.29
C VAL A 705 23.14 16.44 -12.48
N LEU A 706 22.91 17.73 -12.22
CA LEU A 706 22.91 18.75 -13.27
C LEU A 706 24.32 18.83 -13.87
N SER A 707 24.47 18.40 -15.12
CA SER A 707 25.73 18.56 -15.84
C SER A 707 26.01 20.05 -16.02
N THR A 708 27.15 20.52 -15.52
CA THR A 708 27.56 21.94 -15.58
C THR A 708 27.97 22.38 -16.99
N SER A 709 27.73 21.55 -18.01
CA SER A 709 28.10 21.81 -19.41
C SER A 709 26.93 22.39 -20.20
N CYS A 710 26.40 23.52 -19.77
CA CYS A 710 25.76 24.44 -20.71
C CYS A 710 26.84 25.47 -21.08
N ASP A 711 27.34 25.38 -22.31
CA ASP A 711 28.31 26.34 -22.86
C ASP A 711 27.90 27.79 -22.55
N GLU A 712 28.80 28.55 -21.94
CA GLU A 712 28.66 29.99 -21.61
C GLU A 712 28.56 30.90 -22.86
N SER A 713 28.12 30.39 -24.02
CA SER A 713 28.16 31.12 -25.29
C SER A 713 26.84 31.77 -25.73
N ASP A 714 25.74 31.68 -24.97
CA ASP A 714 24.50 32.40 -25.29
C ASP A 714 24.16 33.47 -24.24
N VAL A 715 24.67 34.67 -24.52
CA VAL A 715 24.47 35.91 -23.77
C VAL A 715 23.10 36.51 -24.10
N ASP A 716 22.01 35.96 -23.55
CA ASP A 716 20.75 36.69 -23.31
C ASP A 716 19.72 35.94 -22.41
N GLN A 717 20.15 34.99 -21.56
CA GLN A 717 19.20 34.17 -20.80
C GLN A 717 18.83 34.85 -19.47
N THR A 718 17.54 35.12 -19.27
CA THR A 718 16.95 35.36 -17.95
C THR A 718 17.38 34.24 -16.99
N PRO A 719 17.88 34.55 -15.79
CA PRO A 719 18.30 33.54 -14.83
C PRO A 719 17.08 32.70 -14.40
N MET A 720 17.12 31.40 -14.67
CA MET A 720 16.13 30.40 -14.24
C MET A 720 16.78 29.49 -13.20
N GLU A 721 16.18 29.37 -12.02
CA GLU A 721 16.66 28.46 -10.98
C GLU A 721 16.11 27.05 -11.24
N VAL A 722 16.98 26.04 -11.18
CA VAL A 722 16.63 24.64 -11.42
C VAL A 722 16.82 23.85 -10.14
N LEU A 723 15.74 23.21 -9.68
CA LEU A 723 15.74 22.28 -8.56
C LEU A 723 15.31 20.90 -9.01
N THR A 724 15.72 19.86 -8.30
CA THR A 724 15.21 18.51 -8.45
C THR A 724 14.37 18.14 -7.22
N ALA A 725 13.18 17.63 -7.45
CA ALA A 725 12.27 17.21 -6.40
C ALA A 725 12.78 15.96 -5.67
N ILE A 726 12.49 15.93 -4.37
CA ILE A 726 12.69 14.78 -3.50
C ILE A 726 11.37 14.57 -2.75
N ASP A 727 11.00 13.32 -2.48
CA ASP A 727 9.85 13.03 -1.63
C ASP A 727 9.90 13.83 -0.32
N MET A 728 8.76 14.40 0.07
CA MET A 728 8.57 15.28 1.23
C MET A 728 9.22 16.67 1.15
N LEU A 729 9.84 17.05 0.03
CA LEU A 729 10.23 18.43 -0.20
C LEU A 729 8.98 19.32 -0.21
N SER A 730 8.92 20.31 0.68
CA SER A 730 7.79 21.21 0.86
C SER A 730 8.27 22.66 0.90
N LEU A 731 8.01 23.42 -0.16
CA LEU A 731 8.48 24.80 -0.29
C LEU A 731 7.30 25.76 -0.41
N ARG A 732 7.35 26.88 0.30
CA ARG A 732 6.51 28.03 -0.07
C ARG A 732 6.94 28.53 -1.44
N PHE A 733 6.01 29.11 -2.21
CA PHE A 733 6.36 29.68 -3.51
C PHE A 733 7.43 30.78 -3.40
N ARG A 734 7.43 31.55 -2.31
CA ARG A 734 8.44 32.57 -2.01
C ARG A 734 9.80 32.02 -1.58
N GLU A 735 9.83 30.74 -1.20
CA GLU A 735 11.00 30.01 -0.73
C GLU A 735 11.54 29.06 -1.79
N LEU A 736 11.13 29.19 -3.06
CA LEU A 736 11.64 28.35 -4.15
C LEU A 736 13.14 28.56 -4.39
N ARG A 737 13.73 29.66 -3.91
CA ARG A 737 15.18 29.86 -3.90
C ARG A 737 15.81 29.15 -2.72
N GLN A 738 16.50 28.04 -2.97
CA GLN A 738 17.13 27.23 -1.92
C GLN A 738 18.60 26.97 -2.25
N PRO A 739 19.49 27.96 -1.96
CA PRO A 739 20.92 27.78 -2.16
C PRO A 739 21.43 26.54 -1.41
N HIS A 740 22.32 25.78 -2.04
CA HIS A 740 22.96 24.57 -1.49
C HIS A 740 22.04 23.38 -1.19
N LEU A 741 20.71 23.50 -1.32
CA LEU A 741 19.80 22.38 -1.11
C LEU A 741 20.18 21.19 -2.00
N MET A 742 20.35 21.43 -3.30
CA MET A 742 20.71 20.36 -4.25
C MET A 742 22.12 19.80 -4.01
N GLU A 743 23.07 20.65 -3.59
CA GLU A 743 24.44 20.24 -3.29
C GLU A 743 24.47 19.28 -2.07
N VAL A 744 23.81 19.68 -0.98
CA VAL A 744 23.70 18.86 0.24
C VAL A 744 22.93 17.58 -0.05
N CYS A 745 21.81 17.67 -0.78
CA CYS A 745 21.03 16.48 -1.10
C CYS A 745 21.85 15.47 -1.92
N THR A 746 22.71 15.93 -2.83
CA THR A 746 23.60 15.07 -3.63
C THR A 746 24.65 14.40 -2.75
N GLN A 747 25.23 15.12 -1.79
CA GLN A 747 26.19 14.58 -0.83
C GLN A 747 25.56 13.51 0.07
N LEU A 748 24.37 13.75 0.60
CA LEU A 748 23.70 12.79 1.49
C LEU A 748 23.29 11.51 0.77
N MET A 749 22.73 11.62 -0.44
CA MET A 749 22.34 10.44 -1.22
C MET A 749 23.53 9.63 -1.76
N THR A 750 24.76 10.17 -1.73
CA THR A 750 25.96 9.42 -2.14
C THR A 750 26.62 8.67 -0.98
N LEU A 751 26.45 9.12 0.26
CA LEU A 751 27.01 8.50 1.47
C LEU A 751 26.28 7.21 1.86
N ASP A 752 24.94 7.19 1.79
CA ASP A 752 24.12 6.02 2.16
C ASP A 752 24.40 4.77 1.30
N ASP A 753 24.91 4.95 0.07
CA ASP A 753 25.22 3.85 -0.86
C ASP A 753 26.58 3.17 -0.56
N GLU A 754 27.56 3.88 0.01
CA GLU A 754 28.84 3.27 0.42
C GLU A 754 28.64 2.33 1.61
N GLU A 755 27.77 2.68 2.55
CA GLU A 755 27.40 1.82 3.68
C GLU A 755 26.50 0.64 3.25
N ALA A 756 25.62 0.83 2.25
CA ALA A 756 24.79 -0.26 1.71
C ALA A 756 25.62 -1.28 0.89
N GLY A 757 26.63 -0.82 0.15
CA GLY A 757 27.52 -1.68 -0.64
C GLY A 757 28.38 -2.64 0.20
N ASP A 758 28.77 -2.23 1.41
CA ASP A 758 29.54 -3.08 2.34
C ASP A 758 28.69 -4.15 3.03
N ILE A 759 27.37 -3.94 3.15
CA ILE A 759 26.43 -4.92 3.70
C ILE A 759 26.07 -5.97 2.64
N ASP A 760 25.88 -5.57 1.38
CA ASP A 760 25.62 -6.50 0.26
C ASP A 760 26.86 -7.34 -0.14
N ALA A 761 28.06 -6.90 0.23
CA ALA A 761 29.29 -7.68 0.04
C ALA A 761 29.52 -8.76 1.13
N GLN A 762 28.74 -8.73 2.22
CA GLN A 762 28.88 -9.64 3.38
C GLN A 762 27.69 -10.61 3.58
N LEU A 763 26.68 -10.57 2.70
CA LEU A 763 25.54 -11.51 2.65
C LEU A 763 25.53 -12.31 1.34
#